data_AF-A0A1C5Z1C9-F1
#
_entry.id   AF-A0A1C5Z1C9-F1
#
_cell.length_a   1.000
_cell.length_b   1.000
_cell.length_c   1.000
_cell.angle_alpha   90.00
_cell.angle_beta   90.00
_cell.angle_gamma   90.00
#
_symmetry.space_group_name_H-M   'P 1'
#
loop_
_entity.id
_entity.type
_entity.pdbx_description
1 polymer ?
#
loop_
_entity_poly.entity_id
_entity_poly.type
_entity_poly.pdbx_seq_one_letter_code
_entity_poly.pdbx_strand_id
1 'polypeptide(L)'
;MHIDRIPVYRVYQRAIDLELYHAFAELVVQTSQDDTAGRTYRQTRAMQIWQVETDVSGYFEPYHLRYPGEVLERFEEKLGNDVRVLRALALALGNTCAIQSDNMFVGNQRGAFLQKLRRSAGEDVYLQGALYLLETDAARRHDLLDELAAKVYVRTEEALFVLSLFDDREHGYEVIHTQLSHLFTQNRTLSLVYDFGVLEWFIRFYAEQAKKYRGKADLVLRTLMKLPYMNMKPDSREFSVLTKAGYRCDEIILANSLAVWADRLPDRLSSKSITAEKIATACGRMLLNAPRDLSEEFYEYLGWLFRFYNSFTVKYEGFQGLWEAVQYGLNPTAPKTLLWMNQTIQKDFPYRFDVFDSQYDDLAKKLERDNYMELFTLQMLHSRQAIPLKQWLSRYQELTGADYGEYFRSCRKNSRRAFAFLVEKKEIDLWEFFEQHHQNGEYAPQLKLLREYALTISSWRCFRFVERLLAEYTFPQLQTIFGERFYFHECFVRSEGYYSRREYKTYISRSFLSADQHRQLYDWVERSVFQNEPEKYEDFVLSALKAPEIQHLYDKKALAAVLRQFLLHSEYNGYEINRLKETFYSKEELEDERRAEAERKKQEKRLEQEKRTIQKREKLQQLYNGSAESLVKFIGGYYHQDEKNEVLNMAFDKLVEWPVGCVRTMEAKGAHAFFELCGELVKSEPRPRHEILNMVLTLIGGEAA
;
A
#
# COMPACT_ATOMS: atom_id res chain seq x y z
N MET A 1 -0.40 23.23 -20.90
CA MET A 1 -0.19 22.94 -19.46
C MET A 1 1.30 22.72 -19.31
N HIS A 2 2.05 23.76 -18.96
CA HIS A 2 3.37 23.92 -19.54
C HIS A 2 4.45 22.97 -18.99
N ILE A 3 5.20 22.43 -19.94
CA ILE A 3 6.49 21.75 -19.77
C ILE A 3 7.60 22.74 -19.32
N ASP A 4 7.26 23.96 -18.88
CA ASP A 4 8.20 25.05 -18.56
C ASP A 4 9.28 24.73 -17.52
N ARG A 5 9.19 23.58 -16.84
CA ARG A 5 10.15 23.17 -15.80
C ARG A 5 11.43 22.59 -16.36
N ILE A 6 11.39 22.02 -17.57
CA ILE A 6 12.58 21.52 -18.26
C ILE A 6 12.71 22.31 -19.56
N PRO A 7 13.84 22.99 -19.82
CA PRO A 7 14.06 23.62 -21.12
C PRO A 7 13.88 22.60 -22.23
N VAL A 8 13.00 22.85 -23.21
CA VAL A 8 12.68 21.93 -24.32
C VAL A 8 13.18 22.40 -25.69
N TYR A 9 13.90 23.52 -25.73
CA TYR A 9 14.50 24.09 -26.95
C TYR A 9 15.96 24.54 -26.69
N ARG A 10 16.68 23.86 -25.80
CA ARG A 10 17.99 24.30 -25.27
C ARG A 10 19.03 24.54 -26.37
N VAL A 11 19.08 23.71 -27.41
CA VAL A 11 19.99 23.88 -28.56
C VAL A 11 19.73 25.19 -29.31
N TYR A 12 18.47 25.55 -29.52
CA TYR A 12 18.13 26.82 -30.19
C TYR A 12 18.29 28.01 -29.26
N GLN A 13 17.98 27.90 -27.97
CA GLN A 13 18.24 28.97 -26.98
C GLN A 13 19.75 29.29 -26.86
N ARG A 14 20.62 28.31 -27.11
CA ARG A 14 22.07 28.53 -27.18
C ARG A 14 22.52 29.20 -28.48
N ALA A 15 21.77 29.03 -29.56
CA ALA A 15 22.12 29.55 -30.88
C ALA A 15 21.44 30.88 -31.22
N ILE A 16 20.28 31.16 -30.63
CA ILE A 16 19.37 32.26 -30.93
C ILE A 16 18.81 32.77 -29.61
N ASP A 17 18.74 34.09 -29.45
CA ASP A 17 17.99 34.69 -28.35
C ASP A 17 16.48 34.57 -28.65
N LEU A 18 15.87 33.48 -28.19
CA LEU A 18 14.46 33.18 -28.49
C LEU A 18 13.49 34.14 -27.78
N GLU A 19 13.86 34.71 -26.64
CA GLU A 19 13.05 35.73 -25.97
C GLU A 19 13.02 37.02 -26.80
N LEU A 20 14.19 37.49 -27.26
CA LEU A 20 14.27 38.63 -28.16
C LEU A 20 13.54 38.37 -29.48
N TYR A 21 13.68 37.17 -30.05
CA TYR A 21 12.97 36.78 -31.27
C TYR A 21 11.46 36.96 -31.11
N HIS A 22 10.89 36.44 -30.02
CA HIS A 22 9.46 36.55 -29.75
C HIS A 22 9.05 37.99 -29.41
N ALA A 23 9.85 38.72 -28.63
CA ALA A 23 9.62 40.13 -28.31
C ALA A 23 9.56 40.99 -29.58
N PHE A 24 10.52 40.81 -30.49
CA PHE A 24 10.55 41.55 -31.75
C PHE A 24 9.36 41.19 -32.65
N ALA A 25 9.01 39.91 -32.75
CA ALA A 25 7.86 39.49 -33.54
C ALA A 25 6.54 40.04 -32.98
N GLU A 26 6.38 40.10 -31.65
CA GLU A 26 5.23 40.73 -31.01
C GLU A 26 5.18 42.25 -31.24
N LEU A 27 6.33 42.93 -31.19
CA LEU A 27 6.41 44.35 -31.53
C LEU A 27 5.99 44.61 -32.98
N VAL A 28 6.37 43.74 -33.92
CA VAL A 28 5.90 43.81 -35.32
C VAL A 28 4.38 43.65 -35.40
N VAL A 29 3.80 42.68 -34.68
CA VAL A 29 2.33 42.50 -34.63
C VAL A 29 1.63 43.74 -34.07
N GLN A 30 2.16 44.33 -32.99
CA GLN A 30 1.58 45.50 -32.33
C GLN A 30 1.64 46.77 -33.17
N THR A 31 2.66 46.90 -34.03
CA THR A 31 2.88 48.08 -34.87
C THR A 31 2.35 47.93 -36.30
N SER A 32 1.76 46.77 -36.61
CA SER A 32 1.21 46.47 -37.93
C SER A 32 -0.06 47.23 -38.21
N GLN A 33 -0.20 47.66 -39.46
CA GLN A 33 -1.45 48.21 -39.99
C GLN A 33 -2.36 47.13 -40.57
N ASP A 34 -1.90 45.86 -40.62
CA ASP A 34 -2.73 44.72 -40.99
C ASP A 34 -3.57 44.27 -39.79
N ASP A 35 -4.88 44.51 -39.84
CA ASP A 35 -5.85 44.08 -38.83
C ASP A 35 -5.85 42.56 -38.59
N THR A 36 -5.31 41.77 -39.52
CA THR A 36 -5.17 40.32 -39.40
C THR A 36 -3.82 39.86 -38.84
N ALA A 37 -2.87 40.77 -38.60
CA ALA A 37 -1.49 40.46 -38.19
C ALA A 37 -1.43 39.53 -36.97
N GLY A 38 -2.24 39.78 -35.95
CA GLY A 38 -2.29 38.94 -34.75
C GLY A 38 -2.85 37.53 -34.99
N ARG A 39 -3.71 37.32 -36.01
CA ARG A 39 -4.16 35.99 -36.42
C ARG A 39 -3.08 35.28 -37.24
N THR A 40 -2.49 36.00 -38.21
CA THR A 40 -1.44 35.49 -39.10
C THR A 40 -0.21 35.06 -38.30
N TYR A 41 0.28 35.90 -37.38
CA TYR A 41 1.41 35.55 -36.52
C TYR A 41 1.14 34.31 -35.65
N ARG A 42 -0.07 34.15 -35.09
CA ARG A 42 -0.43 32.94 -34.33
C ARG A 42 -0.36 31.68 -35.20
N GLN A 43 -0.77 31.76 -36.46
CA GLN A 43 -0.66 30.65 -37.40
C GLN A 43 0.81 30.36 -37.75
N THR A 44 1.61 31.38 -38.06
CA THR A 44 3.04 31.21 -38.34
C THR A 44 3.78 30.62 -37.14
N ARG A 45 3.58 31.19 -35.94
CA ARG A 45 4.15 30.68 -34.69
C ARG A 45 3.79 29.22 -34.47
N ALA A 46 2.55 28.80 -34.76
CA ALA A 46 2.09 27.42 -34.64
C ALA A 46 2.90 26.41 -35.50
N MET A 47 3.48 26.88 -36.62
CA MET A 47 4.26 26.08 -37.57
C MET A 47 5.77 26.08 -37.29
N GLN A 48 6.27 27.04 -36.51
CA GLN A 48 7.69 27.20 -36.23
C GLN A 48 8.28 26.02 -35.43
N ILE A 49 9.56 25.75 -35.67
CA ILE A 49 10.31 24.67 -35.02
C ILE A 49 10.51 24.88 -33.51
N TRP A 50 10.52 26.14 -33.07
CA TRP A 50 10.47 26.52 -31.65
C TRP A 50 9.20 27.30 -31.32
N GLN A 51 8.73 27.14 -30.08
CA GLN A 51 7.62 27.90 -29.50
C GLN A 51 7.88 28.10 -28.02
N VAL A 52 8.58 29.19 -27.66
CA VAL A 52 8.74 29.54 -26.25
C VAL A 52 7.50 30.31 -25.81
N GLU A 53 6.91 29.92 -24.69
CA GLU A 53 5.77 30.60 -24.05
C GLU A 53 6.29 31.50 -22.94
N THR A 54 7.14 32.47 -23.30
CA THR A 54 7.56 33.54 -22.39
C THR A 54 6.66 34.75 -22.59
N ASP A 55 6.20 35.36 -21.49
CA ASP A 55 5.59 36.69 -21.57
C ASP A 55 6.69 37.71 -21.87
N VAL A 56 6.67 38.24 -23.10
CA VAL A 56 7.64 39.23 -23.59
C VAL A 56 7.04 40.65 -23.61
N SER A 57 5.88 40.83 -22.96
CA SER A 57 5.26 42.14 -22.78
C SER A 57 6.23 43.10 -22.09
N GLY A 58 6.44 44.27 -22.70
CA GLY A 58 7.34 45.29 -22.15
C GLY A 58 8.83 44.99 -22.28
N TYR A 59 9.25 43.94 -23.00
CA TYR A 59 10.68 43.57 -23.17
C TYR A 59 11.56 44.76 -23.60
N PHE A 60 11.06 45.63 -24.49
CA PHE A 60 11.80 46.76 -25.03
C PHE A 60 11.72 48.05 -24.19
N GLU A 61 10.86 48.13 -23.17
CA GLU A 61 10.68 49.33 -22.35
C GLU A 61 11.96 49.80 -21.65
N PRO A 62 12.77 48.92 -21.02
CA PRO A 62 14.02 49.31 -20.36
C PRO A 62 15.07 49.87 -21.33
N TYR A 63 14.97 49.51 -22.61
CA TYR A 63 15.89 49.94 -23.67
C TYR A 63 15.42 51.20 -24.39
N HIS A 64 14.21 51.68 -24.07
CA HIS A 64 13.53 52.80 -24.71
C HIS A 64 13.37 52.63 -26.24
N LEU A 65 13.20 51.39 -26.71
CA LEU A 65 12.96 51.09 -28.12
C LEU A 65 11.45 50.96 -28.38
N ARG A 66 10.91 51.72 -29.33
CA ARG A 66 9.45 51.89 -29.46
C ARG A 66 8.80 51.20 -30.66
N TYR A 67 9.57 50.94 -31.72
CA TYR A 67 9.04 50.34 -32.96
C TYR A 67 10.12 49.51 -33.67
N PRO A 68 9.74 48.59 -34.58
CA PRO A 68 10.68 47.62 -35.16
C PRO A 68 11.92 48.24 -35.81
N GLY A 69 11.76 49.31 -36.60
CA GLY A 69 12.88 50.00 -37.25
C GLY A 69 13.91 50.57 -36.28
N GLU A 70 13.47 51.13 -35.14
CA GLU A 70 14.37 51.63 -34.10
C GLU A 70 15.17 50.48 -33.45
N VAL A 71 14.52 49.35 -33.20
CA VAL A 71 15.21 48.15 -32.68
C VAL A 71 16.28 47.70 -33.67
N LEU A 72 15.97 47.60 -34.96
CA LEU A 72 16.94 47.17 -35.98
C LEU A 72 18.12 48.15 -36.14
N GLU A 73 17.92 49.44 -35.90
CA GLU A 73 18.97 50.46 -35.95
C GLU A 73 19.87 50.44 -34.72
N ARG A 74 19.30 50.23 -33.53
CA ARG A 74 19.97 50.46 -32.25
C ARG A 74 20.24 49.21 -31.42
N PHE A 75 19.95 48.01 -31.94
CA PHE A 75 20.12 46.78 -31.17
C PHE A 75 21.55 46.58 -30.66
N GLU A 76 22.59 46.97 -31.41
CA GLU A 76 23.96 46.83 -30.93
C GLU A 76 24.26 47.73 -29.73
N GLU A 77 23.71 48.95 -29.75
CA GLU A 77 23.85 49.93 -28.68
C GLU A 77 23.11 49.47 -27.42
N LYS A 78 21.91 48.90 -27.60
CA LYS A 78 20.97 48.61 -26.50
C LYS A 78 20.99 47.17 -25.99
N LEU A 79 21.11 46.20 -26.89
CA LEU A 79 21.01 44.76 -26.63
C LEU A 79 22.37 44.05 -26.76
N GLY A 80 23.37 44.71 -27.36
CA GLY A 80 24.71 44.20 -27.56
C GLY A 80 24.95 43.59 -28.95
N ASN A 81 26.20 43.21 -29.21
CA ASN A 81 26.67 42.71 -30.51
C ASN A 81 26.90 41.18 -30.53
N ASP A 82 26.14 40.43 -29.73
CA ASP A 82 26.16 38.97 -29.78
C ASP A 82 25.48 38.49 -31.09
N VAL A 83 26.08 37.53 -31.79
CA VAL A 83 25.50 36.95 -33.01
C VAL A 83 24.10 36.36 -32.76
N ARG A 84 23.81 35.90 -31.54
CA ARG A 84 22.48 35.39 -31.15
C ARG A 84 21.40 36.46 -31.24
N VAL A 85 21.74 37.71 -30.95
CA VAL A 85 20.84 38.88 -31.06
C VAL A 85 20.56 39.16 -32.53
N LEU A 86 21.60 39.16 -33.38
CA LEU A 86 21.44 39.35 -34.83
C LEU A 86 20.59 38.24 -35.45
N ARG A 87 20.83 36.97 -35.10
CA ARG A 87 20.02 35.82 -35.56
C ARG A 87 18.57 35.96 -35.14
N ALA A 88 18.30 36.32 -33.89
CA ALA A 88 16.95 36.52 -33.37
C ALA A 88 16.19 37.59 -34.16
N LEU A 89 16.78 38.77 -34.31
CA LEU A 89 16.15 39.87 -35.05
C LEU A 89 15.96 39.53 -36.53
N ALA A 90 16.96 38.94 -37.18
CA ALA A 90 16.89 38.60 -38.60
C ALA A 90 15.83 37.52 -38.89
N LEU A 91 15.78 36.47 -38.07
CA LEU A 91 14.78 35.41 -38.21
C LEU A 91 13.37 35.92 -37.88
N ALA A 92 13.21 36.76 -36.86
CA ALA A 92 11.92 37.33 -36.50
C ALA A 92 11.42 38.28 -37.60
N LEU A 93 12.31 39.09 -38.17
CA LEU A 93 12.01 39.93 -39.33
C LEU A 93 11.63 39.09 -40.55
N GLY A 94 12.31 37.98 -40.82
CA GLY A 94 11.95 37.08 -41.93
C GLY A 94 10.58 36.42 -41.73
N ASN A 95 10.36 35.83 -40.56
CA ASN A 95 9.12 35.12 -40.23
C ASN A 95 7.88 36.01 -40.14
N THR A 96 8.07 37.32 -39.92
CA THR A 96 6.97 38.30 -39.86
C THR A 96 6.82 39.11 -41.15
N CYS A 97 7.52 38.77 -42.24
CA CYS A 97 7.53 39.55 -43.47
C CYS A 97 6.12 39.80 -44.05
N ALA A 98 5.21 38.83 -43.93
CA ALA A 98 3.84 38.93 -44.44
C ALA A 98 2.94 39.95 -43.70
N ILE A 99 3.34 40.37 -42.49
CA ILE A 99 2.54 41.27 -41.63
C ILE A 99 3.26 42.59 -41.35
N GLN A 100 4.36 42.86 -42.05
CA GLN A 100 5.11 44.11 -41.93
C GLN A 100 4.43 45.22 -42.73
N SER A 101 4.54 46.45 -42.22
CA SER A 101 3.98 47.65 -42.84
C SER A 101 5.07 48.73 -42.91
N ASP A 102 5.04 49.58 -43.93
CA ASP A 102 6.11 50.55 -44.20
C ASP A 102 6.33 51.54 -43.04
N ASN A 103 5.27 51.87 -42.28
CA ASN A 103 5.35 52.74 -41.11
C ASN A 103 6.23 52.18 -39.97
N MET A 104 6.55 50.89 -40.00
CA MET A 104 7.44 50.26 -39.01
C MET A 104 8.91 50.61 -39.21
N PHE A 105 9.28 51.20 -40.35
CA PHE A 105 10.68 51.48 -40.71
C PHE A 105 10.81 52.92 -41.19
N VAL A 106 11.61 53.72 -40.48
CA VAL A 106 11.85 55.12 -40.82
C VAL A 106 13.14 55.23 -41.62
N GLY A 107 13.10 55.90 -42.77
CA GLY A 107 14.27 56.08 -43.62
C GLY A 107 14.85 54.75 -44.12
N ASN A 108 16.17 54.56 -43.99
CA ASN A 108 16.89 53.37 -44.48
C ASN A 108 17.19 52.33 -43.38
N GLN A 109 16.46 52.33 -42.25
CA GLN A 109 16.71 51.41 -41.13
C GLN A 109 16.69 49.94 -41.57
N ARG A 110 15.63 49.51 -42.27
CA ARG A 110 15.51 48.14 -42.78
C ARG A 110 16.61 47.80 -43.79
N GLY A 111 16.88 48.70 -44.74
CA GLY A 111 17.91 48.48 -45.77
C GLY A 111 19.32 48.37 -45.19
N ALA A 112 19.66 49.22 -44.20
CA ALA A 112 20.92 49.17 -43.48
C ALA A 112 21.07 47.84 -42.71
N PHE A 113 20.01 47.39 -42.02
CA PHE A 113 20.00 46.11 -41.34
C PHE A 113 20.19 44.93 -42.31
N LEU A 114 19.49 44.93 -43.45
CA LEU A 114 19.63 43.90 -44.48
C LEU A 114 21.04 43.87 -45.09
N GLN A 115 21.66 45.03 -45.30
CA GLN A 115 23.03 45.10 -45.79
C GLN A 115 24.02 44.50 -44.78
N LYS A 116 23.80 44.77 -43.49
CA LYS A 116 24.59 44.16 -42.42
C LYS A 116 24.38 42.64 -42.36
N LEU A 117 23.14 42.18 -42.40
CA LEU A 117 22.80 40.75 -42.41
C LEU A 117 23.54 40.02 -43.53
N ARG A 118 23.53 40.55 -44.76
CA ARG A 118 24.25 39.98 -45.90
C ARG A 118 25.77 39.90 -45.70
N ARG A 119 26.37 40.90 -45.05
CA ARG A 119 27.81 40.91 -44.74
C ARG A 119 28.16 39.91 -43.62
N SER A 120 27.26 39.72 -42.66
CA SER A 120 27.47 38.85 -41.51
C SER A 120 27.08 37.39 -41.76
N ALA A 121 26.26 37.09 -42.77
CA ALA A 121 25.70 35.76 -42.95
C ALA A 121 26.77 34.67 -43.15
N GLY A 122 27.84 34.91 -43.92
CA GLY A 122 28.96 33.98 -44.07
C GLY A 122 28.50 32.53 -44.27
N GLU A 123 28.97 31.61 -43.41
CA GLU A 123 28.51 30.21 -43.31
C GLU A 123 27.50 29.97 -42.17
N ASP A 124 26.96 31.02 -41.56
CA ASP A 124 25.98 30.93 -40.50
C ASP A 124 24.61 30.50 -41.04
N VAL A 125 24.25 29.25 -40.79
CA VAL A 125 23.00 28.64 -41.28
C VAL A 125 21.75 29.43 -40.89
N TYR A 126 21.72 30.05 -39.70
CA TYR A 126 20.55 30.76 -39.21
C TYR A 126 20.40 32.12 -39.91
N LEU A 127 21.51 32.82 -40.15
CA LEU A 127 21.49 34.07 -40.91
C LEU A 127 21.22 33.83 -42.41
N GLN A 128 21.75 32.74 -42.98
CA GLN A 128 21.40 32.30 -44.34
C GLN A 128 19.90 31.95 -44.44
N GLY A 129 19.35 31.23 -43.46
CA GLY A 129 17.91 30.97 -43.37
C GLY A 129 17.08 32.25 -43.23
N ALA A 130 17.56 33.24 -42.47
CA ALA A 130 16.91 34.54 -42.39
C ALA A 130 16.93 35.28 -43.74
N LEU A 131 18.03 35.22 -44.49
CA LEU A 131 18.11 35.77 -45.85
C LEU A 131 17.12 35.10 -46.80
N TYR A 132 16.98 33.78 -46.72
CA TYR A 132 15.94 33.03 -47.44
C TYR A 132 14.53 33.55 -47.12
N LEU A 133 14.21 33.72 -45.83
CA LEU A 133 12.88 34.21 -45.39
C LEU A 133 12.60 35.65 -45.84
N LEU A 134 13.65 36.47 -46.01
CA LEU A 134 13.57 37.87 -46.40
C LEU A 134 13.65 38.09 -47.93
N GLU A 135 13.94 37.05 -48.71
CA GLU A 135 14.03 37.14 -50.16
C GLU A 135 12.64 37.17 -50.80
N THR A 136 12.41 38.19 -51.62
CA THR A 136 11.11 38.42 -52.27
C THR A 136 11.08 37.86 -53.69
N ASP A 137 12.25 37.70 -54.32
CA ASP A 137 12.34 37.06 -55.63
C ASP A 137 12.22 35.54 -55.49
N ALA A 138 11.21 34.94 -56.11
CA ALA A 138 10.89 33.53 -55.93
C ALA A 138 11.98 32.60 -56.47
N ALA A 139 12.63 32.95 -57.59
CA ALA A 139 13.69 32.13 -58.17
C ALA A 139 14.92 32.13 -57.26
N ARG A 140 15.38 33.31 -56.85
CA ARG A 140 16.49 33.44 -55.93
C ARG A 140 16.21 32.84 -54.56
N ARG A 141 14.98 32.95 -54.06
CA ARG A 141 14.56 32.30 -52.82
C ARG A 141 14.65 30.78 -52.93
N HIS A 142 14.31 30.21 -54.09
CA HIS A 142 14.47 28.78 -54.34
C HIS A 142 15.95 28.38 -54.39
N ASP A 143 16.78 29.11 -55.13
CA ASP A 143 18.24 28.87 -55.22
C ASP A 143 18.90 28.88 -53.82
N LEU A 144 18.55 29.84 -52.98
CA LEU A 144 19.06 29.94 -51.60
C LEU A 144 18.68 28.72 -50.74
N LEU A 145 17.47 28.18 -50.92
CA LEU A 145 17.03 26.99 -50.18
C LEU A 145 17.74 25.73 -50.68
N ASP A 146 17.93 25.60 -51.99
CA ASP A 146 18.66 24.49 -52.59
C ASP A 146 20.13 24.49 -52.14
N GLU A 147 20.77 25.66 -52.13
CA GLU A 147 22.12 25.84 -51.60
C GLU A 147 22.21 25.41 -50.12
N LEU A 148 21.25 25.80 -49.29
CA LEU A 148 21.17 25.37 -47.90
C LEU A 148 20.94 23.86 -47.77
N ALA A 149 20.06 23.29 -48.58
CA ALA A 149 19.70 21.89 -48.48
C ALA A 149 20.81 20.95 -48.97
N ALA A 150 21.65 21.41 -49.91
CA ALA A 150 22.81 20.67 -50.42
C ALA A 150 23.97 20.58 -49.41
N LYS A 151 23.98 21.41 -48.36
CA LYS A 151 25.03 21.36 -47.32
C LYS A 151 24.94 20.07 -46.50
N VAL A 152 26.11 19.56 -46.11
CA VAL A 152 26.22 18.42 -45.19
C VAL A 152 26.32 18.96 -43.77
N TYR A 153 25.28 18.69 -42.96
CA TYR A 153 25.20 19.16 -41.59
C TYR A 153 25.80 18.16 -40.60
N VAL A 154 26.60 18.68 -39.66
CA VAL A 154 27.13 17.90 -38.53
C VAL A 154 26.18 17.95 -37.34
N ARG A 155 25.42 19.04 -37.20
CA ARG A 155 24.52 19.28 -36.07
C ARG A 155 23.08 18.96 -36.46
N THR A 156 22.43 18.13 -35.66
CA THR A 156 21.03 17.73 -35.86
C THR A 156 20.09 18.93 -35.89
N GLU A 157 20.31 19.93 -35.02
CA GLU A 157 19.48 21.13 -34.95
C GLU A 157 19.61 22.06 -36.16
N GLU A 158 20.73 22.03 -36.90
CA GLU A 158 20.87 22.83 -38.13
C GLU A 158 20.11 22.19 -39.29
N ALA A 159 20.24 20.86 -39.46
CA ALA A 159 19.50 20.12 -40.48
C ALA A 159 17.98 20.25 -40.27
N LEU A 160 17.51 20.19 -39.01
CA LEU A 160 16.10 20.39 -38.69
C LEU A 160 15.64 21.84 -38.90
N PHE A 161 16.51 22.82 -38.63
CA PHE A 161 16.20 24.22 -38.92
C PHE A 161 16.02 24.45 -40.43
N VAL A 162 16.92 23.90 -41.26
CA VAL A 162 16.83 24.00 -42.72
C VAL A 162 15.58 23.29 -43.24
N LEU A 163 15.27 22.09 -42.71
CA LEU A 163 14.02 21.41 -42.99
C LEU A 163 12.79 22.28 -42.67
N SER A 164 12.86 23.11 -41.62
CA SER A 164 11.76 24.00 -41.24
C SER A 164 11.49 25.16 -42.20
N LEU A 165 12.42 25.43 -43.12
CA LEU A 165 12.29 26.49 -44.14
C LEU A 165 11.48 26.05 -45.36
N PHE A 166 11.26 24.75 -45.54
CA PHE A 166 10.50 24.24 -46.69
C PHE A 166 9.00 24.45 -46.53
N ASP A 167 8.39 25.13 -47.51
CA ASP A 167 6.93 25.25 -47.63
C ASP A 167 6.31 23.89 -48.04
N ASP A 168 6.93 23.17 -48.98
CA ASP A 168 6.59 21.78 -49.32
C ASP A 168 7.31 20.80 -48.40
N ARG A 169 6.56 20.25 -47.45
CA ARG A 169 7.06 19.32 -46.43
C ARG A 169 7.48 17.97 -47.01
N GLU A 170 6.81 17.48 -48.04
CA GLU A 170 7.17 16.18 -48.61
C GLU A 170 8.51 16.29 -49.33
N HIS A 171 8.63 17.30 -50.19
CA HIS A 171 9.89 17.59 -50.88
C HIS A 171 11.03 17.90 -49.90
N GLY A 172 10.81 18.78 -48.92
CA GLY A 172 11.84 19.12 -47.94
C GLY A 172 12.33 17.92 -47.13
N TYR A 173 11.41 17.01 -46.76
CA TYR A 173 11.78 15.78 -46.10
C TYR A 173 12.61 14.88 -47.01
N GLU A 174 12.22 14.69 -48.27
CA GLU A 174 12.97 13.88 -49.24
C GLU A 174 14.40 14.37 -49.41
N VAL A 175 14.61 15.68 -49.53
CA VAL A 175 15.94 16.28 -49.73
C VAL A 175 16.84 16.08 -48.51
N ILE A 176 16.31 16.28 -47.29
CA ILE A 176 17.11 16.27 -46.05
C ILE A 176 17.13 14.87 -45.39
N HIS A 177 16.27 13.94 -45.81
CA HIS A 177 16.01 12.63 -45.18
C HIS A 177 17.27 11.84 -44.87
N THR A 178 18.18 11.69 -45.84
CA THR A 178 19.39 10.87 -45.68
C THR A 178 20.27 11.42 -44.56
N GLN A 179 20.38 12.74 -44.46
CA GLN A 179 21.13 13.40 -43.38
C GLN A 179 20.45 13.19 -42.03
N LEU A 180 19.12 13.33 -41.93
CA LEU A 180 18.40 13.09 -40.67
C LEU A 180 18.51 11.65 -40.20
N SER A 181 18.39 10.68 -41.11
CA SER A 181 18.52 9.26 -40.81
C SER A 181 19.89 8.95 -40.19
N HIS A 182 20.94 9.56 -40.74
CA HIS A 182 22.30 9.46 -40.20
C HIS A 182 22.47 10.20 -38.85
N LEU A 183 22.03 11.46 -38.76
CA LEU A 183 22.18 12.31 -37.59
C LEU A 183 21.46 11.73 -36.37
N PHE A 184 20.22 11.26 -36.50
CA PHE A 184 19.51 10.65 -35.36
C PHE A 184 20.06 9.28 -34.96
N THR A 185 20.76 8.57 -35.85
CA THR A 185 21.26 7.21 -35.57
C THR A 185 22.69 7.19 -35.03
N GLN A 186 23.57 8.06 -35.52
CA GLN A 186 25.02 7.97 -35.23
C GLN A 186 25.60 9.28 -34.68
N ASN A 187 25.20 10.43 -35.23
CA ASN A 187 25.81 11.74 -34.94
C ASN A 187 24.81 12.71 -34.30
N ARG A 188 24.03 12.22 -33.34
CA ARG A 188 22.97 13.01 -32.71
C ARG A 188 23.58 14.04 -31.77
N THR A 189 23.36 15.32 -32.07
CA THR A 189 23.73 16.44 -31.17
C THR A 189 22.55 16.91 -30.30
N LEU A 190 21.34 16.51 -30.68
CA LEU A 190 20.09 16.90 -30.02
C LEU A 190 19.79 16.01 -28.79
N SER A 191 19.45 16.64 -27.66
CA SER A 191 19.04 15.93 -26.43
C SER A 191 17.55 15.63 -26.48
N LEU A 192 17.14 14.36 -26.33
CA LEU A 192 15.70 14.07 -26.26
C LEU A 192 15.02 14.63 -25.01
N VAL A 193 15.78 15.07 -24.01
CA VAL A 193 15.24 15.61 -22.77
C VAL A 193 15.19 17.14 -22.83
N TYR A 194 16.27 17.78 -23.24
CA TYR A 194 16.37 19.25 -23.23
C TYR A 194 15.94 19.94 -24.53
N ASP A 195 15.68 19.14 -25.57
CA ASP A 195 15.27 19.63 -26.90
C ASP A 195 14.02 18.89 -27.38
N PHE A 196 13.23 18.33 -26.46
CA PHE A 196 12.07 17.53 -26.80
C PHE A 196 11.05 18.31 -27.65
N GLY A 197 10.92 19.62 -27.46
CA GLY A 197 10.02 20.47 -28.25
C GLY A 197 10.38 20.50 -29.74
N VAL A 198 11.66 20.32 -30.07
CA VAL A 198 12.13 20.18 -31.45
C VAL A 198 11.71 18.82 -32.03
N LEU A 199 11.82 17.76 -31.24
CA LEU A 199 11.33 16.44 -31.66
C LEU A 199 9.80 16.43 -31.78
N GLU A 200 9.09 17.09 -30.88
CA GLU A 200 7.65 17.29 -30.93
C GLU A 200 7.23 17.97 -32.23
N TRP A 201 7.90 19.07 -32.62
CA TRP A 201 7.70 19.72 -33.91
C TRP A 201 7.89 18.73 -35.06
N PHE A 202 8.99 17.98 -35.04
CA PHE A 202 9.32 17.03 -36.10
C PHE A 202 8.28 15.92 -36.21
N ILE A 203 7.82 15.36 -35.08
CA ILE A 203 6.74 14.36 -35.05
C ILE A 203 5.45 14.95 -35.63
N ARG A 204 5.07 16.17 -35.19
CA ARG A 204 3.83 16.81 -35.63
C ARG A 204 3.75 16.95 -37.15
N PHE A 205 4.85 17.34 -37.78
CA PHE A 205 4.85 17.73 -39.18
C PHE A 205 5.39 16.67 -40.14
N TYR A 206 6.22 15.74 -39.66
CA TYR A 206 6.94 14.78 -40.50
C TYR A 206 6.73 13.31 -40.12
N ALA A 207 5.85 12.99 -39.15
CA ALA A 207 5.61 11.58 -38.78
C ALA A 207 5.09 10.72 -39.94
N GLU A 208 4.23 11.26 -40.80
CA GLU A 208 3.71 10.52 -41.95
C GLU A 208 4.80 10.25 -42.99
N GLN A 209 5.62 11.26 -43.31
CA GLN A 209 6.78 11.12 -44.19
C GLN A 209 7.76 10.08 -43.62
N ALA A 210 8.12 10.17 -42.35
CA ALA A 210 9.01 9.21 -41.69
C ALA A 210 8.47 7.77 -41.72
N LYS A 211 7.14 7.57 -41.68
CA LYS A 211 6.50 6.24 -41.78
C LYS A 211 6.59 5.64 -43.19
N LYS A 212 6.66 6.45 -44.25
CA LYS A 212 6.78 5.97 -45.64
C LYS A 212 8.13 5.26 -45.88
N TYR A 213 9.20 5.72 -45.23
CA TYR A 213 10.53 5.14 -45.34
C TYR A 213 10.69 3.90 -44.45
N ARG A 214 10.60 2.70 -45.05
CA ARG A 214 10.63 1.40 -44.33
C ARG A 214 12.01 0.75 -44.25
N GLY A 215 13.06 1.44 -44.70
CA GLY A 215 14.42 0.95 -44.68
C GLY A 215 14.93 0.62 -43.28
N LYS A 216 16.04 -0.12 -43.21
CA LYS A 216 16.72 -0.43 -41.95
C LYS A 216 17.32 0.83 -41.32
N ALA A 217 17.83 1.76 -42.14
CA ALA A 217 18.36 3.05 -41.70
C ALA A 217 17.29 3.88 -40.97
N ASP A 218 16.04 3.80 -41.41
CA ASP A 218 14.93 4.61 -40.89
C ASP A 218 14.28 4.05 -39.62
N LEU A 219 14.77 2.90 -39.14
CA LEU A 219 14.16 2.22 -38.00
C LEU A 219 14.20 3.10 -36.73
N VAL A 220 15.30 3.82 -36.50
CA VAL A 220 15.45 4.71 -35.34
C VAL A 220 14.44 5.86 -35.41
N LEU A 221 14.38 6.56 -36.55
CA LEU A 221 13.44 7.66 -36.78
C LEU A 221 11.99 7.21 -36.60
N ARG A 222 11.60 6.09 -37.23
CA ARG A 222 10.25 5.53 -37.08
C ARG A 222 9.94 5.13 -35.65
N THR A 223 10.94 4.67 -34.89
CA THR A 223 10.76 4.35 -33.47
C THR A 223 10.60 5.61 -32.63
N LEU A 224 11.34 6.69 -32.90
CA LEU A 224 11.15 7.98 -32.22
C LEU A 224 9.74 8.53 -32.44
N MET A 225 9.16 8.36 -33.63
CA MET A 225 7.79 8.80 -33.94
C MET A 225 6.72 8.13 -33.06
N LYS A 226 7.03 6.99 -32.43
CA LYS A 226 6.10 6.28 -31.55
C LYS A 226 6.10 6.80 -30.11
N LEU A 227 7.11 7.58 -29.70
CA LEU A 227 7.29 8.04 -28.30
C LEU A 227 6.00 8.62 -27.68
N PRO A 228 5.22 9.49 -28.35
CA PRO A 228 4.02 10.08 -27.75
C PRO A 228 2.82 9.15 -27.66
N TYR A 229 2.88 7.97 -28.28
CA TYR A 229 1.70 7.13 -28.54
C TYR A 229 1.75 5.78 -27.82
N MET A 230 2.85 5.45 -27.13
CA MET A 230 3.01 4.18 -26.42
C MET A 230 3.91 4.29 -25.20
N ASN A 231 3.86 3.27 -24.35
CA ASN A 231 4.83 3.09 -23.27
C ASN A 231 6.08 2.35 -23.80
N MET A 232 7.21 3.03 -23.83
CA MET A 232 8.53 2.52 -24.21
C MET A 232 9.16 1.75 -23.04
N LYS A 233 8.70 0.53 -22.82
CA LYS A 233 9.23 -0.30 -21.73
C LYS A 233 10.67 -0.75 -22.00
N PRO A 234 11.53 -0.89 -20.97
CA PRO A 234 12.91 -1.35 -21.14
C PRO A 234 13.09 -2.69 -21.88
N ASP A 235 12.10 -3.59 -21.79
CA ASP A 235 12.06 -4.90 -22.45
C ASP A 235 11.42 -4.88 -23.85
N SER A 236 10.93 -3.72 -24.29
CA SER A 236 10.28 -3.59 -25.60
C SER A 236 11.28 -3.56 -26.75
N ARG A 237 10.82 -3.97 -27.93
CA ARG A 237 11.59 -3.90 -29.18
C ARG A 237 12.04 -2.47 -29.46
N GLU A 238 11.14 -1.50 -29.32
CA GLU A 238 11.39 -0.08 -29.56
C GLU A 238 12.51 0.45 -28.67
N PHE A 239 12.50 0.11 -27.38
CA PHE A 239 13.56 0.49 -26.46
C PHE A 239 14.92 -0.11 -26.85
N SER A 240 14.92 -1.38 -27.28
CA SER A 240 16.13 -2.05 -27.79
C SER A 240 16.67 -1.40 -29.07
N VAL A 241 15.79 -0.90 -29.95
CA VAL A 241 16.20 -0.18 -31.16
C VAL A 241 16.94 1.11 -30.80
N LEU A 242 16.38 1.92 -29.90
CA LEU A 242 16.98 3.20 -29.52
C LEU A 242 18.30 3.00 -28.73
N THR A 243 18.32 2.07 -27.78
CA THR A 243 19.56 1.78 -27.03
C THR A 243 20.70 1.28 -27.93
N LYS A 244 20.41 0.46 -28.95
CA LYS A 244 21.40 0.05 -29.97
C LYS A 244 21.91 1.21 -30.84
N ALA A 245 21.12 2.27 -30.97
CA ALA A 245 21.51 3.52 -31.63
C ALA A 245 22.17 4.53 -30.67
N GLY A 246 22.57 4.10 -29.46
CA GLY A 246 23.32 4.93 -28.52
C GLY A 246 22.49 5.85 -27.64
N TYR A 247 21.17 5.74 -27.64
CA TYR A 247 20.31 6.46 -26.70
C TYR A 247 20.44 5.87 -25.30
N ARG A 248 20.60 6.72 -24.28
CA ARG A 248 20.69 6.24 -22.90
C ARG A 248 19.32 5.76 -22.40
N CYS A 249 19.30 4.74 -21.55
CA CYS A 249 18.05 4.20 -21.02
C CYS A 249 17.21 5.26 -20.31
N ASP A 250 17.85 6.13 -19.54
CA ASP A 250 17.17 7.21 -18.82
C ASP A 250 16.66 8.32 -19.73
N GLU A 251 17.41 8.67 -20.77
CA GLU A 251 16.99 9.59 -21.82
C GLU A 251 15.71 9.10 -22.50
N ILE A 252 15.60 7.81 -22.82
CA ILE A 252 14.39 7.24 -23.46
C ILE A 252 13.18 7.33 -22.51
N ILE A 253 13.34 6.94 -21.24
CA ILE A 253 12.26 6.96 -20.24
C ILE A 253 11.79 8.39 -20.01
N LEU A 254 12.72 9.34 -19.86
CA LEU A 254 12.40 10.77 -19.70
C LEU A 254 11.71 11.33 -20.93
N ALA A 255 12.22 11.07 -22.13
CA ALA A 255 11.60 11.52 -23.37
C ALA A 255 10.19 10.95 -23.54
N ASN A 256 9.96 9.68 -23.18
CA ASN A 256 8.62 9.08 -23.21
C ASN A 256 7.67 9.74 -22.19
N SER A 257 8.19 10.12 -21.01
CA SER A 257 7.45 10.90 -20.01
C SER A 257 7.12 12.31 -20.49
N LEU A 258 8.07 13.01 -21.12
CA LEU A 258 7.86 14.34 -21.71
C LEU A 258 6.84 14.29 -22.86
N ALA A 259 6.86 13.23 -23.67
CA ALA A 259 5.97 13.07 -24.82
C ALA A 259 4.48 13.02 -24.46
N VAL A 260 4.13 12.60 -23.24
CA VAL A 260 2.74 12.64 -22.73
C VAL A 260 2.21 14.07 -22.65
N TRP A 261 3.10 15.04 -22.48
CA TRP A 261 2.79 16.46 -22.26
C TRP A 261 2.97 17.32 -23.51
N ALA A 262 3.29 16.69 -24.65
CA ALA A 262 3.55 17.34 -25.92
C ALA A 262 2.28 17.94 -26.54
N ASP A 263 1.83 19.09 -26.02
CA ASP A 263 0.54 19.71 -26.34
C ASP A 263 0.35 20.04 -27.84
N ARG A 264 1.43 20.10 -28.64
CA ARG A 264 1.37 20.31 -30.10
C ARG A 264 0.93 19.03 -30.84
N LEU A 265 0.90 17.87 -30.18
CA LEU A 265 0.49 16.59 -30.74
C LEU A 265 -0.96 16.25 -30.33
N PRO A 266 -1.94 16.38 -31.23
CA PRO A 266 -3.35 16.17 -30.90
C PRO A 266 -3.64 14.73 -30.46
N ASP A 267 -3.04 13.75 -31.12
CA ASP A 267 -3.35 12.31 -30.92
C ASP A 267 -2.43 11.61 -29.91
N ARG A 268 -1.62 12.35 -29.14
CA ARG A 268 -0.73 11.75 -28.12
C ARG A 268 -1.53 11.02 -27.05
N LEU A 269 -0.84 10.20 -26.27
CA LEU A 269 -1.43 9.56 -25.09
C LEU A 269 -2.06 10.59 -24.16
N SER A 270 -3.32 10.37 -23.79
CA SER A 270 -3.96 11.13 -22.72
C SER A 270 -3.16 10.95 -21.42
N SER A 271 -2.85 12.06 -20.76
CA SER A 271 -2.20 12.08 -19.44
C SER A 271 -3.02 11.42 -18.34
N LYS A 272 -4.29 11.08 -18.60
CA LYS A 272 -5.17 10.33 -17.68
C LYS A 272 -5.35 8.87 -18.06
N SER A 273 -4.61 8.39 -19.08
CA SER A 273 -4.68 6.99 -19.50
C SER A 273 -3.83 6.08 -18.62
N ILE A 274 -4.19 4.80 -18.55
CA ILE A 274 -3.38 3.78 -17.86
C ILE A 274 -1.94 3.70 -18.40
N THR A 275 -1.75 3.98 -19.69
CA THR A 275 -0.42 3.99 -20.32
C THR A 275 0.42 5.15 -19.81
N ALA A 276 -0.18 6.34 -19.66
CA ALA A 276 0.51 7.50 -19.09
C ALA A 276 0.86 7.30 -17.61
N GLU A 277 -0.03 6.69 -16.82
CA GLU A 277 0.25 6.31 -15.42
C GLU A 277 1.46 5.36 -15.31
N LYS A 278 1.56 4.36 -16.21
CA LYS A 278 2.72 3.46 -16.30
C LYS A 278 4.01 4.21 -16.63
N ILE A 279 3.96 5.12 -17.61
CA ILE A 279 5.11 5.94 -18.03
C ILE A 279 5.58 6.82 -16.86
N ALA A 280 4.66 7.49 -16.17
CA ALA A 280 4.97 8.32 -15.01
C ALA A 280 5.60 7.51 -13.86
N THR A 281 5.09 6.29 -13.62
CA THR A 281 5.64 5.36 -12.62
C THR A 281 7.06 4.94 -12.97
N ALA A 282 7.32 4.58 -14.23
CA ALA A 282 8.64 4.21 -14.70
C ALA A 282 9.64 5.38 -14.59
N CYS A 283 9.23 6.58 -15.00
CA CYS A 283 10.02 7.80 -14.91
C CYS A 283 10.33 8.18 -13.45
N GLY A 284 9.30 8.19 -12.59
CA GLY A 284 9.46 8.49 -11.16
C GLY A 284 10.42 7.53 -10.46
N ARG A 285 10.26 6.22 -10.69
CA ARG A 285 11.16 5.20 -10.12
C ARG A 285 12.59 5.35 -10.62
N MET A 286 12.77 5.58 -11.91
CA MET A 286 14.09 5.75 -12.51
C MET A 286 14.83 6.98 -11.94
N LEU A 287 14.16 8.14 -11.89
CA LEU A 287 14.76 9.38 -11.39
C LEU A 287 15.08 9.28 -9.90
N LEU A 288 14.17 8.76 -9.06
CA LEU A 288 14.40 8.62 -7.62
C LEU A 288 15.51 7.62 -7.27
N ASN A 289 15.78 6.65 -8.15
CA ASN A 289 16.86 5.69 -7.98
C ASN A 289 18.15 6.10 -8.71
N ALA A 290 18.24 7.32 -9.24
CA ALA A 290 19.45 7.79 -9.89
C ALA A 290 20.62 7.77 -8.89
N PRO A 291 21.80 7.26 -9.29
CA PRO A 291 22.95 7.14 -8.39
C PRO A 291 23.64 8.50 -8.13
N ARG A 292 23.24 9.55 -8.85
CA ARG A 292 23.78 10.90 -8.74
C ARG A 292 22.63 11.87 -8.51
N ASP A 293 22.96 12.98 -7.88
CA ASP A 293 22.01 14.06 -7.69
C ASP A 293 21.41 14.52 -9.02
N LEU A 294 20.08 14.66 -9.02
CA LEU A 294 19.35 15.26 -10.13
C LEU A 294 19.60 16.78 -10.16
N SER A 295 19.39 17.40 -11.32
CA SER A 295 19.32 18.85 -11.43
C SER A 295 18.00 19.37 -10.85
N GLU A 296 17.94 20.66 -10.50
CA GLU A 296 16.75 21.27 -9.88
C GLU A 296 15.51 21.12 -10.77
N GLU A 297 15.66 21.26 -12.10
CA GLU A 297 14.59 21.09 -13.08
C GLU A 297 13.93 19.70 -13.00
N PHE A 298 14.71 18.66 -12.74
CA PHE A 298 14.18 17.30 -12.59
C PHE A 298 13.49 17.08 -11.25
N TYR A 299 13.97 17.71 -10.16
CA TYR A 299 13.25 17.70 -8.88
C TYR A 299 11.92 18.45 -8.99
N GLU A 300 11.89 19.58 -9.69
CA GLU A 300 10.66 20.33 -9.96
C GLU A 300 9.68 19.54 -10.83
N TYR A 301 10.18 18.81 -11.83
CA TYR A 301 9.40 17.91 -12.67
C TYR A 301 8.87 16.70 -11.89
N LEU A 302 9.69 16.07 -11.04
CA LEU A 302 9.23 15.00 -10.16
C LEU A 302 8.14 15.49 -9.20
N GLY A 303 8.37 16.61 -8.53
CA GLY A 303 7.40 17.20 -7.62
C GLY A 303 6.09 17.53 -8.31
N TRP A 304 6.16 17.98 -9.57
CA TRP A 304 4.98 18.14 -10.40
C TRP A 304 4.24 16.82 -10.65
N LEU A 305 4.97 15.78 -11.11
CA LEU A 305 4.38 14.48 -11.43
C LEU A 305 3.67 13.89 -10.20
N PHE A 306 4.27 13.98 -9.02
CA PHE A 306 3.64 13.53 -7.77
C PHE A 306 2.38 14.33 -7.42
N ARG A 307 2.33 15.63 -7.72
CA ARG A 307 1.12 16.44 -7.53
C ARG A 307 0.03 16.09 -8.54
N PHE A 308 0.38 15.98 -9.82
CA PHE A 308 -0.57 15.65 -10.88
C PHE A 308 -1.16 14.25 -10.68
N TYR A 309 -0.30 13.27 -10.43
CA TYR A 309 -0.67 11.88 -10.17
C TYR A 309 -0.76 11.56 -8.67
N ASN A 310 -1.19 12.53 -7.85
CA ASN A 310 -1.54 12.25 -6.46
C ASN A 310 -2.69 11.23 -6.39
N SER A 311 -3.56 11.25 -7.40
CA SER A 311 -4.58 10.23 -7.64
C SER A 311 -4.55 9.80 -9.11
N PHE A 312 -4.39 8.50 -9.35
CA PHE A 312 -4.50 7.88 -10.67
C PHE A 312 -5.97 7.83 -11.10
N THR A 313 -6.20 8.10 -12.39
CA THR A 313 -7.55 8.07 -12.98
C THR A 313 -8.02 6.64 -13.23
N VAL A 314 -7.15 5.80 -13.79
CA VAL A 314 -7.47 4.40 -14.12
C VAL A 314 -7.00 3.43 -13.03
N LYS A 315 -6.06 3.85 -12.18
CA LYS A 315 -5.47 3.06 -11.09
C LYS A 315 -4.70 1.85 -11.62
N TYR A 316 -3.66 2.13 -12.42
CA TYR A 316 -2.70 1.12 -12.85
C TYR A 316 -2.30 0.17 -11.69
N GLU A 317 -2.48 -1.14 -11.89
CA GLU A 317 -2.18 -2.20 -10.90
C GLU A 317 -2.91 -2.04 -9.54
N GLY A 318 -4.01 -1.28 -9.52
CA GLY A 318 -4.78 -1.01 -8.29
C GLY A 318 -4.22 0.13 -7.43
N PHE A 319 -3.10 0.72 -7.82
CA PHE A 319 -2.47 1.82 -7.09
C PHE A 319 -3.34 3.09 -7.13
N GLN A 320 -3.52 3.74 -5.98
CA GLN A 320 -4.30 4.97 -5.87
C GLN A 320 -3.59 6.16 -6.50
N GLY A 321 -2.26 6.17 -6.55
CA GLY A 321 -1.49 7.28 -7.13
C GLY A 321 -0.01 6.93 -7.30
N LEU A 322 0.77 7.89 -7.79
CA LEU A 322 2.16 7.67 -8.18
C LEU A 322 3.03 7.19 -7.02
N TRP A 323 2.83 7.71 -5.81
CA TRP A 323 3.58 7.28 -4.63
C TRP A 323 3.45 5.77 -4.38
N GLU A 324 2.22 5.27 -4.36
CA GLU A 324 1.96 3.86 -4.08
C GLU A 324 2.56 2.95 -5.17
N ALA A 325 2.56 3.42 -6.42
CA ALA A 325 3.12 2.71 -7.55
C ALA A 325 4.66 2.67 -7.56
N VAL A 326 5.34 3.69 -7.00
CA VAL A 326 6.81 3.72 -6.98
C VAL A 326 7.41 3.08 -5.73
N GLN A 327 6.77 3.19 -4.55
CA GLN A 327 7.39 2.94 -3.24
C GLN A 327 8.09 1.58 -3.09
N TYR A 328 7.53 0.53 -3.68
CA TYR A 328 8.06 -0.84 -3.55
C TYR A 328 9.32 -1.09 -4.37
N GLY A 329 9.63 -0.22 -5.35
CA GLY A 329 10.81 -0.33 -6.21
C GLY A 329 11.85 0.75 -5.94
N LEU A 330 11.75 1.47 -4.81
CA LEU A 330 12.69 2.54 -4.46
C LEU A 330 13.94 1.98 -3.79
N ASN A 331 15.09 2.51 -4.20
CA ASN A 331 16.40 2.35 -3.56
C ASN A 331 17.25 3.61 -3.81
N PRO A 332 16.80 4.79 -3.34
CA PRO A 332 17.50 6.05 -3.53
C PRO A 332 18.86 6.02 -2.82
N THR A 333 19.89 6.50 -3.52
CA THR A 333 21.28 6.56 -3.00
C THR A 333 21.87 7.97 -3.07
N ALA A 334 21.36 8.85 -3.93
CA ALA A 334 21.83 10.22 -4.06
C ALA A 334 21.43 11.09 -2.85
N PRO A 335 22.37 11.79 -2.18
CA PRO A 335 22.08 12.61 -1.00
C PRO A 335 21.00 13.67 -1.22
N LYS A 336 21.02 14.42 -2.32
CA LYS A 336 19.98 15.43 -2.58
C LYS A 336 18.62 14.80 -2.84
N THR A 337 18.57 13.60 -3.43
CA THR A 337 17.30 12.90 -3.66
C THR A 337 16.69 12.45 -2.34
N LEU A 338 17.51 11.88 -1.43
CA LEU A 338 17.07 11.54 -0.08
C LEU A 338 16.55 12.78 0.67
N LEU A 339 17.28 13.89 0.59
CA LEU A 339 16.88 15.16 1.18
C LEU A 339 15.52 15.64 0.63
N TRP A 340 15.42 15.72 -0.70
CA TRP A 340 14.22 16.17 -1.41
C TRP A 340 13.00 15.31 -1.09
N MET A 341 13.17 13.97 -1.04
CA MET A 341 12.08 13.06 -0.70
C MET A 341 11.57 13.26 0.73
N ASN A 342 12.47 13.43 1.70
CA ASN A 342 12.08 13.68 3.09
C ASN A 342 11.37 15.03 3.26
N GLN A 343 11.81 16.07 2.54
CA GLN A 343 11.21 17.41 2.64
C GLN A 343 9.88 17.54 1.86
N THR A 344 9.81 16.97 0.66
CA THR A 344 8.71 17.19 -0.29
C THR A 344 7.65 16.09 -0.24
N ILE A 345 8.06 14.83 -0.11
CA ILE A 345 7.11 13.69 -0.15
C ILE A 345 6.59 13.36 1.24
N GLN A 346 7.44 13.46 2.28
CA GLN A 346 7.08 13.26 3.69
C GLN A 346 6.36 11.92 3.95
N LYS A 347 6.80 10.85 3.28
CA LYS A 347 6.29 9.49 3.47
C LYS A 347 7.43 8.53 3.76
N ASP A 348 7.10 7.39 4.34
CA ASP A 348 8.06 6.31 4.60
C ASP A 348 8.49 5.61 3.31
N PHE A 349 9.80 5.51 3.05
CA PHE A 349 10.36 4.73 1.96
C PHE A 349 11.59 3.94 2.40
N PRO A 350 11.92 2.84 1.68
CA PRO A 350 13.20 2.17 1.89
C PRO A 350 14.34 3.09 1.45
N TYR A 351 15.25 3.40 2.37
CA TYR A 351 16.51 4.06 2.06
C TYR A 351 17.67 3.38 2.78
N ARG A 352 18.80 3.28 2.08
CA ARG A 352 20.05 2.70 2.57
C ARG A 352 21.18 3.59 2.15
N PHE A 353 21.93 4.06 3.11
CA PHE A 353 23.14 4.83 2.86
C PHE A 353 24.12 4.64 4.01
N ASP A 354 25.40 4.90 3.71
CA ASP A 354 26.45 4.83 4.71
C ASP A 354 26.55 6.17 5.43
N VAL A 355 26.19 6.21 6.72
CA VAL A 355 26.25 7.41 7.55
C VAL A 355 27.69 7.86 7.82
N PHE A 356 28.66 6.99 7.61
CA PHE A 356 30.09 7.31 7.73
C PHE A 356 30.68 7.90 6.44
N ASP A 357 29.94 7.86 5.33
CA ASP A 357 30.35 8.54 4.11
C ASP A 357 29.93 10.02 4.17
N SER A 358 30.95 10.89 4.13
CA SER A 358 30.81 12.35 4.21
C SER A 358 29.85 12.96 3.19
N GLN A 359 29.55 12.29 2.08
CA GLN A 359 28.56 12.79 1.11
C GLN A 359 27.14 12.92 1.70
N TYR A 360 26.83 12.19 2.79
CA TYR A 360 25.54 12.20 3.46
C TYR A 360 25.45 13.16 4.65
N ASP A 361 26.54 13.84 5.00
CA ASP A 361 26.58 14.73 6.18
C ASP A 361 25.61 15.91 6.05
N ASP A 362 25.36 16.33 4.81
CA ASP A 362 24.37 17.34 4.48
C ASP A 362 22.94 16.95 4.90
N LEU A 363 22.63 15.66 5.01
CA LEU A 363 21.33 15.20 5.53
C LEU A 363 21.16 15.61 6.99
N ALA A 364 22.21 15.50 7.82
CA ALA A 364 22.16 15.91 9.22
C ALA A 364 21.95 17.43 9.38
N LYS A 365 22.51 18.20 8.46
CA LYS A 365 22.47 19.68 8.48
C LYS A 365 21.16 20.25 7.95
N LYS A 366 20.58 19.63 6.91
CA LYS A 366 19.46 20.20 6.14
C LYS A 366 18.09 19.60 6.48
N LEU A 367 18.06 18.43 7.12
CA LEU A 367 16.80 17.84 7.57
C LEU A 367 16.40 18.39 8.94
N GLU A 368 15.10 18.40 9.18
CA GLU A 368 14.58 18.57 10.53
C GLU A 368 15.15 17.49 11.44
N ARG A 369 15.51 17.90 12.66
CA ARG A 369 16.14 17.06 13.68
C ARG A 369 15.46 15.70 13.85
N ASP A 370 14.14 15.71 13.97
CA ASP A 370 13.33 14.52 14.21
C ASP A 370 13.35 13.55 13.03
N ASN A 371 13.34 14.07 11.80
CA ASN A 371 13.43 13.26 10.58
C ASN A 371 14.82 12.63 10.47
N TYR A 372 15.88 13.41 10.73
CA TYR A 372 17.25 12.88 10.70
C TYR A 372 17.49 11.80 11.77
N MET A 373 16.94 11.99 12.98
CA MET A 373 17.00 10.99 14.05
C MET A 373 16.44 9.63 13.61
N GLU A 374 15.29 9.60 12.94
CA GLU A 374 14.70 8.37 12.41
C GLU A 374 15.57 7.75 11.31
N LEU A 375 16.04 8.57 10.36
CA LEU A 375 16.94 8.14 9.28
C LEU A 375 18.19 7.46 9.83
N PHE A 376 18.87 8.14 10.76
CA PHE A 376 20.07 7.65 11.42
C PHE A 376 19.81 6.34 12.17
N THR A 377 18.76 6.31 13.00
CA THR A 377 18.38 5.14 13.81
C THR A 377 18.10 3.93 12.92
N LEU A 378 17.43 4.13 11.79
CA LEU A 378 17.20 3.07 10.82
C LEU A 378 18.52 2.56 10.24
N GLN A 379 19.47 3.40 9.85
CA GLN A 379 20.77 2.89 9.34
C GLN A 379 21.52 2.10 10.42
N MET A 380 21.58 2.62 11.64
CA MET A 380 22.23 1.94 12.78
C MET A 380 21.64 0.54 13.02
N LEU A 381 20.31 0.44 13.10
CA LEU A 381 19.61 -0.83 13.35
C LEU A 381 19.82 -1.88 12.24
N HIS A 382 20.09 -1.45 11.01
CA HIS A 382 20.29 -2.36 9.89
C HIS A 382 21.74 -2.77 9.66
N SER A 383 22.71 -2.09 10.28
CA SER A 383 24.14 -2.43 10.18
C SER A 383 24.50 -3.82 10.72
N ARG A 384 23.56 -4.54 11.37
CA ARG A 384 23.69 -5.93 11.85
C ARG A 384 25.02 -6.22 12.57
N GLN A 385 25.52 -5.26 13.35
CA GLN A 385 26.74 -5.34 14.16
C GLN A 385 28.08 -5.29 13.40
N ALA A 386 28.09 -4.91 12.12
CA ALA A 386 29.35 -4.76 11.36
C ALA A 386 30.25 -3.66 11.94
N ILE A 387 29.65 -2.61 12.50
CA ILE A 387 30.34 -1.44 13.06
C ILE A 387 30.04 -1.37 14.57
N PRO A 388 31.05 -1.13 15.44
CA PRO A 388 30.84 -0.98 16.88
C PRO A 388 29.83 0.12 17.21
N LEU A 389 28.90 -0.15 18.13
CA LEU A 389 27.85 0.81 18.53
C LEU A 389 28.42 2.15 19.02
N LYS A 390 29.54 2.14 19.74
CA LYS A 390 30.21 3.37 20.17
C LYS A 390 30.58 4.29 19.01
N GLN A 391 31.01 3.74 17.87
CA GLN A 391 31.31 4.54 16.69
C GLN A 391 30.05 5.18 16.11
N TRP A 392 28.91 4.48 16.12
CA TRP A 392 27.62 5.07 15.75
C TRP A 392 27.24 6.22 16.68
N LEU A 393 27.32 6.03 18.00
CA LEU A 393 26.97 7.09 18.95
C LEU A 393 27.89 8.32 18.81
N SER A 394 29.20 8.11 18.64
CA SER A 394 30.15 9.19 18.35
C SER A 394 29.83 9.90 17.03
N ARG A 395 29.50 9.14 15.97
CA ARG A 395 29.12 9.72 14.67
C ARG A 395 27.84 10.54 14.75
N TYR A 396 26.86 10.08 15.52
CA TYR A 396 25.62 10.85 15.76
C TYR A 396 25.93 12.18 16.46
N GLN A 397 26.76 12.14 17.50
CA GLN A 397 27.16 13.34 18.25
C GLN A 397 27.99 14.29 17.39
N GLU A 398 28.87 13.79 16.53
CA GLU A 398 29.65 14.58 15.58
C GLU A 398 28.73 15.31 14.58
N LEU A 399 27.74 14.61 14.02
CA LEU A 399 26.86 15.15 12.98
C LEU A 399 25.79 16.10 13.51
N THR A 400 25.30 15.88 14.75
CA THR A 400 24.16 16.61 15.30
C THR A 400 24.50 17.51 16.50
N GLY A 401 25.67 17.33 17.11
CA GLY A 401 26.05 17.96 18.38
C GLY A 401 25.28 17.46 19.60
N ALA A 402 24.35 16.49 19.43
CA ALA A 402 23.46 16.02 20.49
C ALA A 402 23.82 14.61 20.95
N ASP A 403 23.47 14.31 22.21
CA ASP A 403 23.49 12.94 22.71
C ASP A 403 22.36 12.11 22.08
N TYR A 404 22.65 10.86 21.71
CA TYR A 404 21.65 9.99 21.09
C TYR A 404 20.53 9.59 22.06
N GLY A 405 20.77 9.60 23.38
CA GLY A 405 19.77 9.33 24.40
C GLY A 405 18.55 10.26 24.32
N GLU A 406 18.71 11.45 23.74
CA GLU A 406 17.59 12.37 23.46
C GLU A 406 16.52 11.75 22.55
N TYR A 407 16.88 10.75 21.74
CA TYR A 407 15.95 10.01 20.88
C TYR A 407 14.76 9.42 21.67
N PHE A 408 14.97 9.06 22.95
CA PHE A 408 13.97 8.46 23.82
C PHE A 408 13.12 9.47 24.61
N ARG A 409 13.31 10.79 24.40
CA ARG A 409 12.43 11.81 25.00
C ARG A 409 11.01 11.80 24.43
N SER A 410 10.80 11.16 23.28
CA SER A 410 9.48 10.98 22.65
C SER A 410 9.34 9.56 22.11
N CYS A 411 8.09 9.08 22.00
CA CYS A 411 7.82 7.78 21.36
C CYS A 411 7.88 7.94 19.84
N ARG A 412 8.83 7.23 19.22
CA ARG A 412 9.04 7.26 17.77
C ARG A 412 8.94 5.86 17.18
N LYS A 413 8.93 5.79 15.84
CA LYS A 413 8.68 4.56 15.09
C LYS A 413 9.65 3.44 15.43
N ASN A 414 10.92 3.76 15.67
CA ASN A 414 11.95 2.77 15.97
C ASN A 414 12.40 2.76 17.44
N SER A 415 11.74 3.50 18.34
CA SER A 415 12.16 3.64 19.76
C SER A 415 12.31 2.29 20.46
N ARG A 416 11.33 1.38 20.35
CA ARG A 416 11.41 0.05 20.99
C ARG A 416 12.59 -0.78 20.49
N ARG A 417 12.85 -0.76 19.17
CA ARG A 417 13.94 -1.52 18.54
C ARG A 417 15.30 -0.94 18.90
N ALA A 418 15.44 0.38 18.87
CA ALA A 418 16.65 1.10 19.26
C ALA A 418 16.96 0.85 20.74
N PHE A 419 15.97 1.01 21.63
CA PHE A 419 16.13 0.78 23.06
C PHE A 419 16.61 -0.65 23.35
N ALA A 420 15.94 -1.65 22.79
CA ALA A 420 16.35 -3.06 22.91
C ALA A 420 17.81 -3.27 22.44
N PHE A 421 18.17 -2.71 21.28
CA PHE A 421 19.51 -2.83 20.74
C PHE A 421 20.59 -2.23 21.65
N LEU A 422 20.34 -1.04 22.21
CA LEU A 422 21.26 -0.37 23.12
C LEU A 422 21.43 -1.12 24.45
N VAL A 423 20.33 -1.65 25.01
CA VAL A 423 20.36 -2.48 26.24
C VAL A 423 21.18 -3.75 26.02
N GLU A 424 20.94 -4.46 24.91
CA GLU A 424 21.67 -5.70 24.63
C GLU A 424 23.16 -5.47 24.36
N LYS A 425 23.53 -4.27 23.90
CA LYS A 425 24.91 -3.83 23.73
C LYS A 425 25.54 -3.18 24.97
N LYS A 426 24.80 -3.12 26.09
CA LYS A 426 25.25 -2.55 27.38
C LYS A 426 25.57 -1.05 27.33
N GLU A 427 25.00 -0.32 26.38
CA GLU A 427 25.09 1.15 26.36
C GLU A 427 23.95 1.78 27.18
N ILE A 428 22.88 1.03 27.46
CA ILE A 428 21.85 1.39 28.44
C ILE A 428 21.83 0.31 29.53
N ASP A 429 22.04 0.72 30.77
CA ASP A 429 21.71 -0.08 31.94
C ASP A 429 20.23 0.12 32.30
N LEU A 430 19.47 -0.98 32.40
CA LEU A 430 18.04 -0.92 32.65
C LEU A 430 17.69 -0.34 34.02
N TRP A 431 18.53 -0.61 35.04
CA TRP A 431 18.27 -0.13 36.39
C TRP A 431 18.56 1.36 36.51
N GLU A 432 19.72 1.82 36.02
CA GLU A 432 20.05 3.24 36.00
C GLU A 432 19.02 4.04 35.18
N PHE A 433 18.58 3.49 34.04
CA PHE A 433 17.54 4.12 33.21
C PHE A 433 16.18 4.21 33.91
N PHE A 434 15.82 3.18 34.69
CA PHE A 434 14.60 3.21 35.51
C PHE A 434 14.70 4.27 36.62
N GLU A 435 15.79 4.28 37.39
CA GLU A 435 16.01 5.24 38.47
C GLU A 435 15.93 6.69 37.99
N GLN A 436 16.51 6.99 36.82
CA GLN A 436 16.46 8.32 36.22
C GLN A 436 15.05 8.77 35.79
N HIS A 437 14.10 7.85 35.60
CA HIS A 437 12.83 8.15 34.93
C HIS A 437 11.57 7.71 35.67
N HIS A 438 11.67 6.93 36.74
CA HIS A 438 10.51 6.41 37.48
C HIS A 438 9.60 7.50 38.08
N GLN A 439 10.12 8.71 38.29
CA GLN A 439 9.37 9.85 38.84
C GLN A 439 8.74 10.76 37.77
N ASN A 440 8.99 10.48 36.48
CA ASN A 440 8.55 11.35 35.37
C ASN A 440 7.06 11.18 35.02
N GLY A 441 6.33 10.32 35.74
CA GLY A 441 4.91 10.05 35.54
C GLY A 441 4.64 8.97 34.48
N GLU A 442 3.48 8.31 34.58
CA GLU A 442 3.10 7.11 33.79
C GLU A 442 3.17 7.30 32.25
N TYR A 443 2.98 8.53 31.76
CA TYR A 443 2.99 8.86 30.33
C TYR A 443 4.40 9.13 29.77
N ALA A 444 5.44 9.08 30.59
CA ALA A 444 6.80 9.27 30.15
C ALA A 444 7.19 8.21 29.09
N PRO A 445 7.68 8.62 27.90
CA PRO A 445 8.10 7.69 26.84
C PRO A 445 9.09 6.62 27.31
N GLN A 446 9.94 6.95 28.27
CA GLN A 446 10.93 6.06 28.87
C GLN A 446 10.27 4.91 29.66
N LEU A 447 9.22 5.20 30.43
CA LEU A 447 8.48 4.17 31.17
C LEU A 447 7.69 3.26 30.23
N LYS A 448 7.15 3.83 29.15
CA LYS A 448 6.52 3.04 28.10
C LYS A 448 7.51 2.06 27.45
N LEU A 449 8.76 2.47 27.20
CA LEU A 449 9.81 1.59 26.67
C LEU A 449 10.16 0.46 27.64
N LEU A 450 10.27 0.76 28.94
CA LEU A 450 10.48 -0.27 29.97
C LEU A 450 9.31 -1.26 29.99
N ARG A 451 8.06 -0.79 29.90
CA ARG A 451 6.87 -1.66 29.83
C ARG A 451 6.86 -2.55 28.59
N GLU A 452 7.12 -2.00 27.41
CA GLU A 452 7.05 -2.72 26.13
C GLU A 452 8.25 -3.63 25.85
N TYR A 453 9.39 -3.41 26.52
CA TYR A 453 10.61 -4.18 26.32
C TYR A 453 11.05 -4.93 27.58
N ALA A 454 11.40 -4.20 28.65
CA ALA A 454 12.01 -4.79 29.84
C ALA A 454 11.04 -5.71 30.60
N LEU A 455 9.81 -5.26 30.84
CA LEU A 455 8.82 -6.03 31.61
C LEU A 455 8.28 -7.25 30.85
N THR A 456 8.48 -7.31 29.54
CA THR A 456 8.16 -8.52 28.74
C THR A 456 9.18 -9.64 28.91
N ILE A 457 10.30 -9.38 29.60
CA ILE A 457 11.39 -10.34 29.86
C ILE A 457 11.84 -10.99 28.56
N SER A 458 12.28 -10.18 27.60
CA SER A 458 12.71 -10.65 26.29
C SER A 458 14.18 -11.07 26.23
N SER A 459 14.97 -10.75 27.26
CA SER A 459 16.37 -11.13 27.40
C SER A 459 16.77 -11.41 28.85
N TRP A 460 17.95 -12.01 29.05
CA TRP A 460 18.52 -12.26 30.39
C TRP A 460 18.68 -10.98 31.21
N ARG A 461 19.03 -9.86 30.58
CA ARG A 461 19.13 -8.55 31.25
C ARG A 461 17.77 -8.07 31.75
N CYS A 462 16.73 -8.25 30.94
CA CYS A 462 15.36 -7.94 31.33
C CYS A 462 14.91 -8.78 32.52
N PHE A 463 15.26 -10.08 32.54
CA PHE A 463 14.97 -10.96 33.68
C PHE A 463 15.61 -10.45 34.97
N ARG A 464 16.91 -10.13 34.94
CA ARG A 464 17.62 -9.60 36.12
C ARG A 464 17.09 -8.23 36.57
N PHE A 465 16.69 -7.39 35.62
CA PHE A 465 16.02 -6.13 35.93
C PHE A 465 14.69 -6.36 36.66
N VAL A 466 13.83 -7.23 36.15
CA VAL A 466 12.53 -7.55 36.78
C VAL A 466 12.71 -8.24 38.13
N GLU A 467 13.69 -9.14 38.25
CA GLU A 467 14.04 -9.78 39.51
C GLU A 467 14.34 -8.75 40.60
N ARG A 468 15.18 -7.76 40.28
CA ARG A 468 15.51 -6.67 41.20
C ARG A 468 14.30 -5.77 41.45
N LEU A 469 13.57 -5.42 40.40
CA LEU A 469 12.40 -4.55 40.50
C LEU A 469 11.35 -5.13 41.46
N LEU A 470 11.07 -6.42 41.37
CA LEU A 470 10.09 -7.11 42.23
C LEU A 470 10.63 -7.46 43.63
N ALA A 471 11.94 -7.35 43.84
CA ALA A 471 12.52 -7.43 45.18
C ALA A 471 12.40 -6.09 45.94
N GLU A 472 12.44 -4.97 45.23
CA GLU A 472 12.41 -3.61 45.83
C GLU A 472 11.01 -2.99 45.84
N TYR A 473 10.13 -3.36 44.90
CA TYR A 473 8.80 -2.76 44.74
C TYR A 473 7.66 -3.79 44.74
N THR A 474 6.55 -3.41 45.36
CA THR A 474 5.28 -4.15 45.33
C THR A 474 4.46 -3.80 44.09
N PHE A 475 3.53 -4.66 43.66
CA PHE A 475 2.68 -4.38 42.49
C PHE A 475 1.86 -3.08 42.60
N PRO A 476 1.28 -2.70 43.75
CA PRO A 476 0.62 -1.39 43.91
C PRO A 476 1.58 -0.20 43.74
N GLN A 477 2.82 -0.30 44.22
CA GLN A 477 3.83 0.74 43.99
C GLN A 477 4.21 0.83 42.50
N LEU A 478 4.32 -0.32 41.82
CA LEU A 478 4.57 -0.34 40.37
C LEU A 478 3.40 0.25 39.57
N GLN A 479 2.15 0.12 40.03
CA GLN A 479 1.01 0.83 39.43
C GLN A 479 1.08 2.34 39.62
N THR A 480 1.67 2.82 40.73
CA THR A 480 1.90 4.27 40.89
C THR A 480 2.95 4.79 39.89
N ILE A 481 3.93 3.96 39.52
CA ILE A 481 5.01 4.33 38.60
C ILE A 481 4.60 4.17 37.13
N PHE A 482 4.09 2.98 36.75
CA PHE A 482 3.76 2.62 35.38
C PHE A 482 2.30 2.88 34.99
N GLY A 483 1.49 3.30 35.95
CA GLY A 483 0.10 3.68 35.77
C GLY A 483 -0.92 2.74 36.39
N GLU A 484 -2.12 3.26 36.70
CA GLU A 484 -3.16 2.48 37.40
C GLU A 484 -3.60 1.23 36.63
N ARG A 485 -3.52 1.29 35.28
CA ARG A 485 -3.83 0.18 34.38
C ARG A 485 -2.63 -0.72 34.10
N PHE A 486 -1.57 -0.64 34.90
CA PHE A 486 -0.43 -1.53 34.80
C PHE A 486 -0.70 -2.82 35.56
N TYR A 487 -0.68 -3.93 34.83
CA TYR A 487 -0.78 -5.27 35.38
C TYR A 487 0.38 -6.10 34.83
N PHE A 488 1.31 -6.52 35.69
CA PHE A 488 2.52 -7.22 35.25
C PHE A 488 2.20 -8.50 34.48
N HIS A 489 1.18 -9.24 34.92
CA HIS A 489 0.75 -10.49 34.29
C HIS A 489 0.23 -10.33 32.85
N GLU A 490 -0.26 -9.15 32.42
CA GLU A 490 -0.71 -8.91 31.02
C GLU A 490 0.39 -9.11 29.98
N CYS A 491 1.66 -9.00 30.39
CA CYS A 491 2.80 -9.28 29.50
C CYS A 491 2.90 -10.77 29.13
N PHE A 492 2.28 -11.65 29.93
CA PHE A 492 2.41 -13.11 29.85
C PHE A 492 1.06 -13.80 29.70
N VAL A 493 -0.05 -13.14 30.00
CA VAL A 493 -1.39 -13.72 29.97
C VAL A 493 -2.28 -12.88 29.06
N ARG A 494 -2.90 -13.50 28.06
CA ARG A 494 -3.78 -12.81 27.10
C ARG A 494 -5.15 -13.46 27.03
N SER A 495 -6.17 -12.63 26.93
CA SER A 495 -7.53 -13.08 26.60
C SER A 495 -7.69 -13.12 25.07
N GLU A 496 -7.97 -14.30 24.52
CA GLU A 496 -8.16 -14.53 23.08
C GLU A 496 -9.60 -15.00 22.79
N GLY A 497 -10.22 -14.48 21.73
CA GLY A 497 -11.55 -14.91 21.24
C GLY A 497 -12.57 -13.79 21.01
N TYR A 498 -13.67 -14.10 20.30
CA TYR A 498 -14.75 -13.15 19.99
C TYR A 498 -15.90 -13.28 20.98
N TYR A 499 -16.41 -12.12 21.42
CA TYR A 499 -17.62 -11.75 22.20
C TYR A 499 -18.30 -12.75 23.17
N SER A 500 -18.34 -14.05 22.90
CA SER A 500 -18.94 -15.10 23.74
C SER A 500 -18.01 -16.26 24.13
N ARG A 501 -16.75 -16.30 23.64
CA ARG A 501 -15.74 -17.31 23.99
C ARG A 501 -14.36 -16.69 24.18
N ARG A 502 -14.18 -15.90 25.24
CA ARG A 502 -12.86 -15.40 25.64
C ARG A 502 -12.15 -16.48 26.45
N GLU A 503 -11.00 -16.94 25.98
CA GLU A 503 -10.14 -17.90 26.67
C GLU A 503 -8.84 -17.22 27.07
N TYR A 504 -8.37 -17.47 28.30
CA TYR A 504 -7.05 -17.01 28.74
C TYR A 504 -5.96 -17.95 28.21
N LYS A 505 -4.83 -17.36 27.77
CA LYS A 505 -3.63 -18.09 27.36
C LYS A 505 -2.37 -17.55 28.04
N THR A 506 -1.57 -18.47 28.57
CA THR A 506 -0.33 -18.19 29.30
C THR A 506 0.89 -18.39 28.40
N TYR A 507 1.74 -17.37 28.29
CA TYR A 507 2.89 -17.25 27.39
C TYR A 507 4.19 -16.93 28.16
N ILE A 508 4.63 -17.84 29.04
CA ILE A 508 5.81 -17.66 29.89
C ILE A 508 7.12 -18.19 29.30
N SER A 509 7.07 -18.89 28.17
CA SER A 509 8.23 -19.56 27.56
C SER A 509 9.35 -18.58 27.19
N ARG A 510 10.58 -18.79 27.70
CA ARG A 510 11.77 -18.01 27.36
C ARG A 510 12.98 -18.94 27.23
N SER A 511 13.53 -19.06 26.02
CA SER A 511 14.60 -20.02 25.72
C SER A 511 15.90 -19.83 26.51
N PHE A 512 16.13 -18.63 27.07
CA PHE A 512 17.32 -18.30 27.84
C PHE A 512 17.17 -18.50 29.36
N LEU A 513 16.00 -18.93 29.84
CA LEU A 513 15.74 -19.18 31.26
C LEU A 513 15.86 -20.68 31.59
N SER A 514 16.39 -20.97 32.77
CA SER A 514 16.38 -22.32 33.37
C SER A 514 15.00 -22.68 33.93
N ALA A 515 14.79 -23.94 34.32
CA ALA A 515 13.53 -24.38 34.91
C ALA A 515 13.17 -23.60 36.19
N ASP A 516 14.13 -23.36 37.08
CA ASP A 516 13.90 -22.61 38.32
C ASP A 516 13.53 -21.15 38.05
N GLN A 517 14.14 -20.54 37.04
CA GLN A 517 13.83 -19.17 36.64
C GLN A 517 12.46 -19.06 35.98
N HIS A 518 12.02 -20.09 35.24
CA HIS A 518 10.65 -20.14 34.74
C HIS A 518 9.63 -20.30 35.86
N ARG A 519 9.94 -21.07 36.91
CA ARG A 519 9.10 -21.14 38.13
C ARG A 519 9.03 -19.79 38.82
N GLN A 520 10.16 -19.12 39.00
CA GLN A 520 10.19 -17.78 39.59
C GLN A 520 9.38 -16.76 38.77
N LEU A 521 9.46 -16.81 37.43
CA LEU A 521 8.63 -16.01 36.55
C LEU A 521 7.14 -16.32 36.73
N TYR A 522 6.78 -17.61 36.78
CA TYR A 522 5.42 -18.04 37.02
C TYR A 522 4.89 -17.50 38.36
N ASP A 523 5.68 -17.61 39.44
CA ASP A 523 5.33 -17.10 40.76
C ASP A 523 5.08 -15.58 40.73
N TRP A 524 5.88 -14.80 40.00
CA TRP A 524 5.64 -13.36 39.83
C TRP A 524 4.35 -13.06 39.09
N VAL A 525 4.07 -13.81 38.01
CA VAL A 525 2.83 -13.67 37.23
C VAL A 525 1.61 -14.03 38.08
N GLU A 526 1.65 -15.17 38.76
CA GLU A 526 0.60 -15.64 39.65
C GLU A 526 0.31 -14.61 40.75
N ARG A 527 1.36 -14.14 41.45
CA ARG A 527 1.21 -13.11 42.49
C ARG A 527 0.57 -11.84 41.95
N SER A 528 0.93 -11.43 40.73
CA SER A 528 0.33 -10.26 40.10
C SER A 528 -1.16 -10.45 39.81
N VAL A 529 -1.58 -11.62 39.29
CA VAL A 529 -3.01 -11.93 39.06
C VAL A 529 -3.76 -11.94 40.39
N PHE A 530 -3.23 -12.66 41.38
CA PHE A 530 -3.88 -12.84 42.67
C PHE A 530 -4.09 -11.50 43.41
N GLN A 531 -3.11 -10.60 43.36
CA GLN A 531 -3.20 -9.30 44.05
C GLN A 531 -4.05 -8.27 43.30
N ASN A 532 -4.00 -8.25 41.96
CA ASN A 532 -4.56 -7.15 41.20
C ASN A 532 -5.87 -7.48 40.48
N GLU A 533 -6.10 -8.75 40.11
CA GLU A 533 -7.31 -9.22 39.41
C GLU A 533 -7.74 -10.61 39.92
N PRO A 534 -8.05 -10.75 41.23
CA PRO A 534 -8.41 -12.04 41.83
C PRO A 534 -9.63 -12.69 41.17
N GLU A 535 -10.55 -11.90 40.60
CA GLU A 535 -11.72 -12.38 39.87
C GLU A 535 -11.36 -13.15 38.59
N LYS A 536 -10.15 -12.98 38.06
CA LYS A 536 -9.63 -13.72 36.88
C LYS A 536 -8.72 -14.88 37.26
N TYR A 537 -8.50 -15.11 38.56
CA TYR A 537 -7.52 -16.08 39.03
C TYR A 537 -7.85 -17.52 38.60
N GLU A 538 -9.12 -17.91 38.62
CA GLU A 538 -9.57 -19.23 38.15
C GLU A 538 -9.26 -19.44 36.65
N ASP A 539 -9.61 -18.47 35.81
CA ASP A 539 -9.34 -18.52 34.37
C ASP A 539 -7.83 -18.57 34.09
N PHE A 540 -7.03 -17.84 34.87
CA PHE A 540 -5.57 -17.89 34.80
C PHE A 540 -5.01 -19.26 35.18
N VAL A 541 -5.46 -19.86 36.28
CA VAL A 541 -5.00 -21.20 36.72
C VAL A 541 -5.34 -22.24 35.66
N LEU A 542 -6.55 -22.19 35.09
CA LEU A 542 -6.93 -23.09 34.00
C LEU A 542 -6.03 -22.91 32.77
N SER A 543 -5.74 -21.65 32.38
CA SER A 543 -4.81 -21.33 31.30
C SER A 543 -3.39 -21.85 31.58
N ALA A 544 -2.90 -21.71 32.81
CA ALA A 544 -1.59 -22.20 33.21
C ALA A 544 -1.50 -23.73 33.14
N LEU A 545 -2.52 -24.46 33.63
CA LEU A 545 -2.58 -25.92 33.52
C LEU A 545 -2.59 -26.40 32.06
N LYS A 546 -3.17 -25.63 31.14
CA LYS A 546 -3.17 -25.93 29.71
C LYS A 546 -1.82 -25.65 29.04
N ALA A 547 -0.99 -24.77 29.59
CA ALA A 547 0.27 -24.36 28.97
C ALA A 547 1.33 -25.49 29.03
N PRO A 548 1.87 -25.95 27.89
CA PRO A 548 2.85 -27.03 27.86
C PRO A 548 4.09 -26.75 28.72
N GLU A 549 4.56 -25.51 28.74
CA GLU A 549 5.72 -25.11 29.53
C GLU A 549 5.49 -25.32 31.03
N ILE A 550 4.30 -24.97 31.54
CA ILE A 550 3.93 -25.22 32.94
C ILE A 550 3.88 -26.73 33.21
N GLN A 551 3.32 -27.51 32.29
CA GLN A 551 3.26 -28.97 32.41
C GLN A 551 4.63 -29.63 32.48
N HIS A 552 5.66 -29.01 31.89
CA HIS A 552 7.05 -29.48 31.97
C HIS A 552 7.79 -29.02 33.24
N LEU A 553 7.36 -27.92 33.87
CA LEU A 553 8.03 -27.34 35.03
C LEU A 553 7.68 -28.03 36.35
N TYR A 554 6.47 -28.58 36.44
CA TYR A 554 5.93 -29.23 37.64
C TYR A 554 5.68 -30.72 37.41
N ASP A 555 5.73 -31.51 38.47
CA ASP A 555 5.42 -32.93 38.39
C ASP A 555 3.92 -33.16 38.18
N LYS A 556 3.59 -34.25 37.48
CA LYS A 556 2.19 -34.57 37.18
C LYS A 556 1.31 -34.71 38.42
N LYS A 557 1.88 -35.15 39.55
CA LYS A 557 1.13 -35.30 40.81
C LYS A 557 0.72 -33.95 41.39
N ALA A 558 1.60 -32.95 41.38
CA ALA A 558 1.24 -31.60 41.79
C ALA A 558 0.20 -30.98 40.86
N LEU A 559 0.37 -31.10 39.53
CA LEU A 559 -0.59 -30.59 38.55
C LEU A 559 -1.98 -31.25 38.71
N ALA A 560 -2.02 -32.56 38.95
CA ALA A 560 -3.26 -33.28 39.26
C ALA A 560 -3.90 -32.79 40.57
N ALA A 561 -3.12 -32.47 41.60
CA ALA A 561 -3.62 -31.93 42.85
C ALA A 561 -4.25 -30.54 42.66
N VAL A 562 -3.59 -29.67 41.87
CA VAL A 562 -4.13 -28.35 41.52
C VAL A 562 -5.42 -28.48 40.70
N LEU A 563 -5.47 -29.38 39.71
CA LEU A 563 -6.68 -29.62 38.92
C LEU A 563 -7.85 -30.12 39.79
N ARG A 564 -7.59 -30.99 40.77
CA ARG A 564 -8.62 -31.43 41.73
C ARG A 564 -9.19 -30.26 42.53
N GLN A 565 -8.31 -29.43 43.09
CA GLN A 565 -8.74 -28.25 43.85
C GLN A 565 -9.53 -27.27 42.98
N PHE A 566 -9.09 -27.05 41.73
CA PHE A 566 -9.80 -26.21 40.77
C PHE A 566 -11.23 -26.72 40.49
N LEU A 567 -11.40 -28.03 40.29
CA LEU A 567 -12.71 -28.63 40.00
C LEU A 567 -13.66 -28.72 41.20
N LEU A 568 -13.15 -28.58 42.42
CA LEU A 568 -14.00 -28.49 43.62
C LEU A 568 -14.72 -27.14 43.72
N HIS A 569 -14.12 -26.09 43.15
CA HIS A 569 -14.58 -24.71 43.31
C HIS A 569 -15.14 -24.09 42.03
N SER A 570 -15.01 -24.75 40.88
CA SER A 570 -15.45 -24.21 39.58
C SER A 570 -16.52 -25.07 38.90
N GLU A 571 -17.44 -24.41 38.18
CA GLU A 571 -18.49 -25.07 37.36
C GLU A 571 -17.99 -25.49 35.97
N TYR A 572 -16.66 -25.50 35.75
CA TYR A 572 -16.06 -25.85 34.47
C TYR A 572 -16.23 -27.35 34.17
N ASN A 573 -17.11 -27.67 33.22
CA ASN A 573 -17.29 -29.02 32.71
C ASN A 573 -17.26 -29.01 31.17
N GLY A 574 -16.47 -29.91 30.57
CA GLY A 574 -16.30 -29.95 29.12
C GLY A 574 -15.11 -30.75 28.63
N TYR A 575 -14.96 -30.80 27.30
CA TYR A 575 -13.92 -31.57 26.61
C TYR A 575 -12.49 -31.24 27.09
N GLU A 576 -12.21 -29.97 27.38
CA GLU A 576 -10.87 -29.50 27.74
C GLU A 576 -10.42 -29.96 29.13
N ILE A 577 -11.34 -29.94 30.11
CA ILE A 577 -11.08 -30.49 31.45
C ILE A 577 -10.82 -32.00 31.35
N ASN A 578 -11.62 -32.72 30.55
CA ASN A 578 -11.40 -34.15 30.33
C ASN A 578 -10.02 -34.44 29.74
N ARG A 579 -9.55 -33.60 28.81
CA ARG A 579 -8.20 -33.71 28.26
C ARG A 579 -7.11 -33.46 29.30
N LEU A 580 -7.30 -32.50 30.20
CA LEU A 580 -6.37 -32.27 31.33
C LEU A 580 -6.36 -33.46 32.30
N LYS A 581 -7.54 -34.01 32.63
CA LYS A 581 -7.67 -35.23 33.44
C LYS A 581 -6.92 -36.41 32.80
N GLU A 582 -7.11 -36.64 31.51
CA GLU A 582 -6.36 -37.69 30.77
C GLU A 582 -4.84 -37.48 30.79
N THR A 583 -4.38 -36.23 30.90
CA THR A 583 -2.95 -35.89 30.89
C THR A 583 -2.31 -36.04 32.28
N PHE A 584 -3.05 -35.70 33.35
CA PHE A 584 -2.53 -35.60 34.72
C PHE A 584 -2.93 -36.76 35.64
N TYR A 585 -4.13 -37.32 35.49
CA TYR A 585 -4.64 -38.38 36.37
C TYR A 585 -4.11 -39.75 35.97
N SER A 586 -4.08 -40.66 36.94
CA SER A 586 -3.78 -42.07 36.70
C SER A 586 -4.94 -42.78 36.00
N LYS A 587 -4.66 -43.92 35.37
CA LYS A 587 -5.69 -44.74 34.70
C LYS A 587 -6.76 -45.22 35.67
N GLU A 588 -6.38 -45.56 36.91
CA GLU A 588 -7.28 -46.03 37.96
C GLU A 588 -8.26 -44.93 38.39
N GLU A 589 -7.76 -43.70 38.62
CA GLU A 589 -8.61 -42.54 38.96
C GLU A 589 -9.64 -42.23 37.85
N LEU A 590 -9.25 -42.34 36.58
CA LEU A 590 -10.16 -42.11 35.45
C LEU A 590 -11.22 -43.22 35.31
N GLU A 591 -10.88 -44.46 35.65
CA GLU A 591 -11.82 -45.57 35.64
C GLU A 591 -12.84 -45.47 36.77
N ASP A 592 -12.43 -45.07 37.97
CA ASP A 592 -13.32 -44.88 39.09
C ASP A 592 -14.31 -43.72 38.86
N GLU A 593 -13.85 -42.60 38.29
CA GLU A 593 -14.76 -41.52 37.86
C GLU A 593 -15.78 -42.01 36.81
N ARG A 594 -15.35 -42.79 35.81
CA ARG A 594 -16.24 -43.35 34.79
C ARG A 594 -17.27 -44.32 35.38
N ARG A 595 -16.88 -45.13 36.36
CA ARG A 595 -17.79 -46.05 37.09
C ARG A 595 -18.84 -45.25 37.86
N ALA A 596 -18.42 -44.23 38.60
CA ALA A 596 -19.33 -43.35 39.35
C ALA A 596 -20.31 -42.59 38.43
N GLU A 597 -19.85 -42.06 37.29
CA GLU A 597 -20.72 -41.39 36.32
C GLU A 597 -21.71 -42.37 35.65
N ALA A 598 -21.28 -43.59 35.36
CA ALA A 598 -22.14 -44.64 34.82
C ALA A 598 -23.22 -45.08 35.82
N GLU A 599 -22.89 -45.16 37.12
CA GLU A 599 -23.87 -45.44 38.18
C GLU A 599 -24.88 -44.31 38.33
N ARG A 600 -24.42 -43.05 38.33
CA ARG A 600 -25.32 -41.89 38.36
C ARG A 600 -26.28 -41.86 37.18
N LYS A 601 -25.79 -42.05 35.95
CA LYS A 601 -26.64 -42.12 34.75
C LYS A 601 -27.63 -43.29 34.80
N LYS A 602 -27.25 -44.42 35.38
CA LYS A 602 -28.17 -45.55 35.62
C LYS A 602 -29.27 -45.18 36.62
N GLN A 603 -28.93 -44.49 37.71
CA GLN A 603 -29.91 -44.02 38.70
C GLN A 603 -30.86 -42.96 38.12
N GLU A 604 -30.35 -41.97 37.38
CA GLU A 604 -31.17 -40.95 36.71
C GLU A 604 -32.16 -41.57 35.71
N LYS A 605 -31.70 -42.51 34.88
CA LYS A 605 -32.59 -43.24 33.96
C LYS A 605 -33.68 -44.03 34.69
N ARG A 606 -33.37 -44.66 35.83
CA ARG A 606 -34.37 -45.37 36.65
C ARG A 606 -35.41 -44.41 37.20
N LEU A 607 -34.98 -43.28 37.76
CA LEU A 607 -35.89 -42.25 38.30
C LEU A 607 -36.77 -41.64 37.21
N GLU A 608 -36.24 -41.44 36.01
CA GLU A 608 -37.01 -40.90 34.89
C GLU A 608 -38.03 -41.92 34.34
N GLN A 609 -37.67 -43.21 34.29
CA GLN A 609 -38.60 -44.28 33.96
C GLN A 609 -39.74 -44.39 34.99
N GLU A 610 -39.43 -44.36 36.29
CA GLU A 610 -40.44 -44.39 37.35
C GLU A 610 -41.42 -43.21 37.25
N LYS A 611 -40.93 -41.99 37.00
CA LYS A 611 -41.78 -40.81 36.79
C LYS A 611 -42.72 -40.98 35.59
N ARG A 612 -42.24 -41.53 34.47
CA ARG A 612 -43.06 -41.76 33.28
C ARG A 612 -44.13 -42.82 33.53
N THR A 613 -43.81 -43.90 34.24
CA THR A 613 -44.78 -44.93 34.61
C THR A 613 -45.87 -44.39 35.55
N ILE A 614 -45.51 -43.55 36.53
CA ILE A 614 -46.47 -42.88 37.43
C ILE A 614 -47.43 -41.99 36.64
N GLN A 615 -46.93 -41.15 35.73
CA GLN A 615 -47.77 -40.28 34.89
C GLN A 615 -48.76 -41.07 34.03
N LYS A 616 -48.33 -42.21 33.46
CA LYS A 616 -49.24 -43.10 32.70
C LYS A 616 -50.36 -43.65 33.58
N ARG A 617 -50.06 -44.07 34.82
CA ARG A 617 -51.06 -44.56 35.78
C ARG A 617 -52.06 -43.47 36.20
N GLU A 618 -51.59 -42.26 36.48
CA GLU A 618 -52.46 -41.12 36.80
C GLU A 618 -53.39 -40.79 35.62
N LYS A 619 -52.88 -40.80 34.39
CA LYS A 619 -53.68 -40.55 33.18
C LYS A 619 -54.73 -41.64 32.95
N LEU A 620 -54.42 -42.90 33.24
CA LEU A 620 -55.40 -43.99 33.24
C LEU A 620 -56.51 -43.73 34.26
N GLN A 621 -56.17 -43.38 35.50
CA GLN A 621 -57.16 -43.08 36.54
C GLN A 621 -58.08 -41.91 36.18
N GLN A 622 -57.55 -40.87 35.52
CA GLN A 622 -58.36 -39.72 35.10
C GLN A 622 -59.32 -40.05 33.96
N LEU A 623 -58.90 -40.87 33.00
CA LEU A 623 -59.69 -41.17 31.80
C LEU A 623 -60.68 -42.32 32.00
N TYR A 624 -60.33 -43.27 32.86
CA TYR A 624 -61.10 -44.49 33.04
C TYR A 624 -62.37 -44.26 33.85
N ASN A 625 -63.52 -44.49 33.22
CA ASN A 625 -64.85 -44.31 33.82
C ASN A 625 -65.59 -45.63 34.03
N GLY A 626 -64.89 -46.77 33.98
CA GLY A 626 -65.50 -48.11 34.10
C GLY A 626 -65.98 -48.71 32.77
N SER A 627 -65.77 -48.04 31.63
CA SER A 627 -66.16 -48.53 30.30
C SER A 627 -64.98 -48.94 29.42
N ALA A 628 -65.22 -49.84 28.46
CA ALA A 628 -64.19 -50.28 27.51
C ALA A 628 -63.76 -49.13 26.57
N GLU A 629 -64.68 -48.23 26.21
CA GLU A 629 -64.37 -47.05 25.39
C GLU A 629 -63.31 -46.15 26.05
N SER A 630 -63.37 -45.99 27.37
CA SER A 630 -62.38 -45.18 28.10
C SER A 630 -60.99 -45.82 28.10
N LEU A 631 -60.90 -47.15 28.13
CA LEU A 631 -59.64 -47.90 28.03
C LEU A 631 -59.06 -47.85 26.61
N VAL A 632 -59.90 -48.03 25.57
CA VAL A 632 -59.48 -47.87 24.16
C VAL A 632 -58.94 -46.46 23.91
N LYS A 633 -59.63 -45.43 24.44
CA LYS A 633 -59.19 -44.03 24.33
C LYS A 633 -57.87 -43.77 25.07
N PHE A 634 -57.67 -44.38 26.24
CA PHE A 634 -56.41 -44.27 26.98
C PHE A 634 -55.23 -44.88 26.20
N ILE A 635 -55.41 -46.09 25.66
CA ILE A 635 -54.35 -46.78 24.90
C ILE A 635 -54.07 -46.10 23.57
N GLY A 636 -55.10 -45.57 22.89
CA GLY A 636 -54.97 -44.92 21.58
C GLY A 636 -54.01 -43.72 21.55
N GLY A 637 -53.65 -43.15 22.71
CA GLY A 637 -52.67 -42.08 22.83
C GLY A 637 -51.20 -42.51 22.83
N TYR A 638 -50.90 -43.82 22.75
CA TYR A 638 -49.54 -44.37 22.83
C TYR A 638 -49.20 -45.22 21.61
N TYR A 639 -48.22 -44.77 20.83
CA TYR A 639 -47.87 -45.37 19.52
C TYR A 639 -46.59 -46.21 19.54
N HIS A 640 -45.67 -45.97 20.48
CA HIS A 640 -44.41 -46.72 20.59
C HIS A 640 -44.63 -48.07 21.28
N GLN A 641 -44.12 -49.15 20.68
CA GLN A 641 -44.38 -50.55 21.08
C GLN A 641 -44.16 -50.82 22.58
N ASP A 642 -43.02 -50.38 23.13
CA ASP A 642 -42.68 -50.61 24.54
C ASP A 642 -43.63 -49.88 25.50
N GLU A 643 -43.99 -48.63 25.17
CA GLU A 643 -44.94 -47.86 25.96
C GLU A 643 -46.37 -48.39 25.79
N LYS A 644 -46.70 -48.86 24.59
CA LYS A 644 -48.00 -49.43 24.23
C LYS A 644 -48.26 -50.73 24.99
N ASN A 645 -47.25 -51.59 25.13
CA ASN A 645 -47.33 -52.79 25.94
C ASN A 645 -47.53 -52.47 27.42
N GLU A 646 -46.84 -51.46 27.94
CA GLU A 646 -46.98 -51.03 29.33
C GLU A 646 -48.41 -50.53 29.62
N VAL A 647 -48.98 -49.68 28.76
CA VAL A 647 -50.35 -49.17 28.96
C VAL A 647 -51.44 -50.21 28.66
N LEU A 648 -51.21 -51.12 27.71
CA LEU A 648 -52.10 -52.26 27.48
C LEU A 648 -52.11 -53.21 28.69
N ASN A 649 -50.97 -53.42 29.32
CA ASN A 649 -50.89 -54.19 30.57
C ASN A 649 -51.68 -53.52 31.70
N MET A 650 -51.60 -52.20 31.84
CA MET A 650 -52.41 -51.45 32.81
C MET A 650 -53.91 -51.53 32.49
N ALA A 651 -54.30 -51.53 31.22
CA ALA A 651 -55.70 -51.70 30.82
C ALA A 651 -56.20 -53.14 31.07
N PHE A 652 -55.34 -54.14 30.86
CA PHE A 652 -55.62 -55.53 31.20
C PHE A 652 -55.92 -55.68 32.70
N ASP A 653 -55.10 -55.08 33.57
CA ASP A 653 -55.34 -55.09 35.02
C ASP A 653 -56.73 -54.52 35.37
N LYS A 654 -57.18 -53.48 34.66
CA LYS A 654 -58.53 -52.90 34.86
C LYS A 654 -59.66 -53.78 34.34
N LEU A 655 -59.44 -54.53 33.26
CA LEU A 655 -60.44 -55.48 32.73
C LEU A 655 -60.63 -56.69 33.65
N VAL A 656 -59.56 -57.19 34.29
CA VAL A 656 -59.68 -58.31 35.24
C VAL A 656 -60.54 -57.96 36.46
N GLU A 657 -60.62 -56.67 36.81
CA GLU A 657 -61.50 -56.17 37.88
C GLU A 657 -63.00 -56.18 37.50
N TRP A 658 -63.36 -56.45 36.24
CA TRP A 658 -64.76 -56.41 35.80
C TRP A 658 -65.58 -57.63 36.25
N PRO A 659 -66.91 -57.48 36.44
CA PRO A 659 -67.77 -58.61 36.81
C PRO A 659 -67.82 -59.71 35.75
N VAL A 660 -67.81 -60.97 36.19
CA VAL A 660 -67.91 -62.15 35.31
C VAL A 660 -69.20 -62.10 34.49
N GLY A 661 -69.09 -62.33 33.18
CA GLY A 661 -70.23 -62.32 32.26
C GLY A 661 -70.81 -60.94 31.92
N CYS A 662 -70.20 -59.84 32.37
CA CYS A 662 -70.73 -58.48 32.15
C CYS A 662 -70.89 -58.09 30.68
N VAL A 663 -70.15 -58.75 29.77
CA VAL A 663 -70.21 -58.47 28.33
C VAL A 663 -71.55 -58.89 27.72
N ARG A 664 -72.23 -59.91 28.29
CA ARG A 664 -73.54 -60.40 27.77
C ARG A 664 -74.66 -59.38 27.90
N THR A 665 -74.59 -58.52 28.91
CA THR A 665 -75.59 -57.49 29.21
C THR A 665 -75.13 -56.09 28.78
N MET A 666 -74.00 -55.99 28.08
CA MET A 666 -73.40 -54.73 27.67
C MET A 666 -74.08 -54.18 26.41
N GLU A 667 -74.20 -52.86 26.31
CA GLU A 667 -74.67 -52.21 25.08
C GLU A 667 -73.71 -52.48 23.92
N ALA A 668 -74.23 -52.55 22.70
CA ALA A 668 -73.49 -52.92 21.50
C ALA A 668 -72.21 -52.09 21.29
N LYS A 669 -72.24 -50.79 21.63
CA LYS A 669 -71.10 -49.88 21.51
C LYS A 669 -69.99 -50.21 22.52
N GLY A 670 -70.37 -50.55 23.76
CA GLY A 670 -69.43 -51.01 24.80
C GLY A 670 -68.82 -52.37 24.47
N ALA A 671 -69.63 -53.31 23.95
CA ALA A 671 -69.15 -54.62 23.51
C ALA A 671 -68.16 -54.51 22.33
N HIS A 672 -68.42 -53.61 21.37
CA HIS A 672 -67.50 -53.33 20.27
C HIS A 672 -66.14 -52.83 20.77
N ALA A 673 -66.13 -51.82 21.64
CA ALA A 673 -64.90 -51.29 22.23
C ALA A 673 -64.15 -52.35 23.08
N PHE A 674 -64.88 -53.25 23.75
CA PHE A 674 -64.28 -54.37 24.48
C PHE A 674 -63.56 -55.34 23.52
N PHE A 675 -64.19 -55.72 22.40
CA PHE A 675 -63.55 -56.60 21.41
C PHE A 675 -62.37 -55.93 20.69
N GLU A 676 -62.45 -54.62 20.42
CA GLU A 676 -61.33 -53.84 19.88
C GLU A 676 -60.12 -53.89 20.83
N LEU A 677 -60.36 -53.67 22.13
CA LEU A 677 -59.34 -53.75 23.17
C LEU A 677 -58.74 -55.16 23.29
N CYS A 678 -59.57 -56.20 23.20
CA CYS A 678 -59.11 -57.60 23.18
C CYS A 678 -58.24 -57.89 21.95
N GLY A 679 -58.62 -57.34 20.79
CA GLY A 679 -57.81 -57.43 19.57
C GLY A 679 -56.42 -56.82 19.73
N GLU A 680 -56.34 -55.63 20.34
CA GLU A 680 -55.07 -54.96 20.61
C GLU A 680 -54.21 -55.68 21.66
N LEU A 681 -54.83 -56.27 22.69
CA LEU A 681 -54.15 -57.10 23.69
C LEU A 681 -53.57 -58.38 23.07
N VAL A 682 -54.34 -59.08 22.23
CA VAL A 682 -53.87 -60.30 21.55
C VAL A 682 -52.80 -59.97 20.50
N LYS A 683 -52.91 -58.84 19.81
CA LYS A 683 -51.94 -58.43 18.79
C LYS A 683 -50.58 -58.04 19.39
N SER A 684 -50.59 -57.36 20.53
CA SER A 684 -49.36 -56.81 21.13
C SER A 684 -48.74 -57.74 22.19
N GLU A 685 -49.50 -58.76 22.63
CA GLU A 685 -49.12 -59.76 23.65
C GLU A 685 -48.36 -59.15 24.86
N PRO A 686 -48.91 -58.13 25.55
CA PRO A 686 -48.27 -57.56 26.74
C PRO A 686 -48.25 -58.53 27.94
N ARG A 687 -49.03 -59.61 27.86
CA ARG A 687 -49.10 -60.74 28.79
C ARG A 687 -49.18 -62.05 28.00
N PRO A 688 -48.87 -63.19 28.63
CA PRO A 688 -49.04 -64.49 28.00
C PRO A 688 -50.45 -64.67 27.42
N ARG A 689 -50.53 -65.09 26.15
CA ARG A 689 -51.78 -65.15 25.38
C ARG A 689 -52.91 -65.95 26.06
N HIS A 690 -52.57 -66.99 26.82
CA HIS A 690 -53.55 -67.79 27.56
C HIS A 690 -54.23 -66.98 28.69
N GLU A 691 -53.53 -66.06 29.36
CA GLU A 691 -54.13 -65.16 30.36
C GLU A 691 -55.13 -64.20 29.73
N ILE A 692 -54.76 -63.65 28.57
CA ILE A 692 -55.62 -62.73 27.82
C ILE A 692 -56.91 -63.44 27.39
N LEU A 693 -56.79 -64.62 26.78
CA LEU A 693 -57.94 -65.40 26.35
C LEU A 693 -58.83 -65.85 27.53
N ASN A 694 -58.23 -66.23 28.67
CA ASN A 694 -58.98 -66.58 29.87
C ASN A 694 -59.76 -65.38 30.46
N MET A 695 -59.15 -64.19 30.48
CA MET A 695 -59.84 -62.95 30.89
C MET A 695 -61.05 -62.69 29.97
N VAL A 696 -60.88 -62.82 28.66
CA VAL A 696 -61.98 -62.64 27.68
C VAL A 696 -63.11 -63.64 27.91
N LEU A 697 -62.78 -64.93 28.06
CA LEU A 697 -63.77 -65.99 28.33
C LEU A 697 -64.55 -65.74 29.63
N THR A 698 -63.86 -65.25 30.66
CA THR A 698 -64.45 -64.94 31.97
C THR A 698 -65.44 -63.78 31.87
N LEU A 699 -65.07 -62.70 31.19
CA LEU A 699 -65.93 -61.53 31.05
C LEU A 699 -67.12 -61.76 30.09
N ILE A 700 -66.99 -62.68 29.14
CA ILE A 700 -68.10 -63.13 28.28
C ILE A 700 -69.02 -64.14 29.00
N GLY A 701 -68.55 -64.80 30.06
CA GLY A 701 -69.39 -65.60 30.96
C GLY A 701 -69.54 -67.08 30.59
N GLY A 702 -68.49 -67.72 30.07
CA GLY A 702 -68.32 -69.19 30.11
C GLY A 702 -69.44 -70.03 29.50
N GLU A 703 -69.48 -70.07 28.17
CA GLU A 703 -69.99 -71.13 27.25
C GLU A 703 -70.50 -70.45 25.97
N ALA A 704 -69.56 -69.85 25.25
CA ALA A 704 -69.57 -69.58 23.82
C ALA A 704 -68.18 -69.03 23.53
N ALA A 705 -67.33 -69.86 22.94
CA ALA A 705 -66.13 -69.39 22.25
C ALA A 705 -66.55 -68.53 21.05
#